data_AF-A0A518DX55-F1
#
_entry.id   AF-A0A518DX55-F1
#
_cell.length_a   1.000
_cell.length_b   1.000
_cell.length_c   1.000
_cell.angle_alpha   90.00
_cell.angle_beta   90.00
_cell.angle_gamma   90.00
#
_symmetry.space_group_name_H-M   'P 1'
#
loop_
_entity.id
_entity.type
_entity.pdbx_description
1 polymer ?
#
loop_
_entity_poly.entity_id
_entity_poly.type
_entity_poly.pdbx_seq_one_letter_code
_entity_poly.pdbx_strand_id
1 'polypeptide(L)'
;MPFDPSVSRQLPAYPAQTASCRMSRVCKFMRAQFALIAAVGVMCSGSSLATAADGLFVRFQLLQPTAATYYVKLGGYIHKTPWYLPRGVLPTGSDKDASLRTQGGQYTPWLDVREFAGDRLHGRMNRAGGVAEFPNMTADFVVDPPSEKLTLVIELATQPQVNAVQKRWRETIQGTLTSFLVSPSLARDKQELESAAEMTNRRLQWAREATGGKRHSPQSLLVQTSLWAAQRPELNLREAQVLELLGFNVVGNQPAEVRERASLAQPGHTHSVAFGPAATRQAIVELMQKQTDRIAATGDPKRRVPFNFADEVCCRPAIGDNAVALGHFHAWLAQQRIKPTDLGVARLTDVEPIETPEALRQQERKNGPAARRIFYYTSHFRQQAATERVAWHTDAFHQIWRTAHPTADNATAPWTSTLVADHPYFAGSGLGMGMEPNPAWSGHPLAMDWFELARSGAVDLAGIEDWMGLQYMYGPNWTWEGFQLMGFQAAIFRSGSQGRQPTIAWITPSDETNLRLKSSSALCQGAKHFFYWTYGPTATSTENYWSDLRGAYHGVAAMTRQLAAAEKIIAPGRMRPTKVALLYSISSDLWQPFGYVSMLERRGLYLSLVHDQYLVDMLTEEDVEAGRLADYDVLYTADPCIKRRAAQKIAAWVKAGGHLQGTTAAGSRDEFNEPCDLLAVAFGVAPELKVETQPGRYHIRGALNNLPYLDQITGEETPAWGAIGARVAVTPAGGSVVATFNDGSAAIVDNTFVKGSARYLAACPGIAYLKEAKFVPDMLAEKWPNDLRGLINAAAEKKHAAPVVELSHPVVEAGVYDSDAGTALVLANFQYDPIARLHVRLTARQPVKSVRSVEQGAVPFAISRDAAGVATVEFDLALGLNDIVLLE
;
A
#
# COMPACT_ATOMS: atom_id res chain seq x y z
N MET A 1 -25.46 -2.29 4.71
CA MET A 1 -25.33 -1.91 6.13
C MET A 1 -24.17 -0.96 6.26
N PRO A 2 -24.28 0.14 7.02
CA PRO A 2 -23.11 0.92 7.40
C PRO A 2 -22.20 0.02 8.27
N PHE A 3 -20.89 0.18 8.10
CA PHE A 3 -19.87 -0.36 8.99
C PHE A 3 -20.29 -0.12 10.45
N ASP A 4 -20.25 -1.14 11.30
CA ASP A 4 -20.48 -0.95 12.75
C ASP A 4 -19.33 -0.09 13.31
N PRO A 5 -19.61 1.14 13.79
CA PRO A 5 -18.59 2.04 14.32
C PRO A 5 -18.00 1.57 15.67
N SER A 6 -18.49 0.45 16.23
CA SER A 6 -17.89 -0.18 17.43
C SER A 6 -16.53 -0.83 17.17
N VAL A 7 -16.15 -1.04 15.90
CA VAL A 7 -14.86 -1.59 15.50
C VAL A 7 -13.98 -0.47 14.91
N SER A 8 -13.57 0.49 15.76
CA SER A 8 -12.47 1.38 15.39
C SER A 8 -11.20 0.56 15.30
N ARG A 9 -10.56 0.50 14.12
CA ARG A 9 -9.24 -0.14 13.95
C ARG A 9 -8.27 0.53 14.93
N GLN A 10 -7.80 -0.23 15.91
CA GLN A 10 -6.65 0.16 16.70
C GLN A 10 -5.42 0.02 15.80
N LEU A 11 -4.73 1.12 15.53
CA LEU A 11 -3.32 1.03 15.17
C LEU A 11 -2.61 0.46 16.41
N PRO A 12 -1.81 -0.62 16.30
CA PRO A 12 -1.07 -1.12 17.43
C PRO A 12 -0.14 -0.01 17.94
N ALA A 13 -0.41 0.46 19.17
CA ALA A 13 0.58 1.23 19.91
C ALA A 13 1.76 0.30 20.16
N TYR A 14 2.87 0.52 19.47
CA TYR A 14 4.11 -0.20 19.75
C TYR A 14 4.52 0.09 21.20
N PRO A 15 4.71 -0.94 22.06
CA PRO A 15 5.18 -0.71 23.40
C PRO A 15 6.60 -0.14 23.32
N ALA A 16 6.80 1.05 23.87
CA ALA A 16 8.13 1.50 24.25
C ALA A 16 8.67 0.52 25.31
N GLN A 17 9.47 -0.46 24.88
CA GLN A 17 10.19 -1.31 25.82
C GLN A 17 11.21 -0.42 26.55
N THR A 18 10.86 -0.05 27.78
CA THR A 18 11.75 0.61 28.72
C THR A 18 12.83 -0.38 29.12
N ALA A 19 14.03 -0.21 28.55
CA ALA A 19 15.22 -0.87 29.04
C ALA A 19 15.53 -0.32 30.45
N SER A 20 15.15 -1.05 31.50
CA SER A 20 15.57 -0.74 32.87
C SER A 20 17.05 -1.09 33.02
N CYS A 21 17.94 -0.11 32.80
CA CYS A 21 19.34 -0.26 33.15
C CYS A 21 19.53 0.13 34.63
N ARG A 22 19.73 -0.87 35.50
CA ARG A 22 20.19 -0.66 36.88
C ARG A 22 21.62 -0.14 36.85
N MET A 23 21.81 1.17 37.04
CA MET A 23 23.13 1.74 37.32
C MET A 23 23.38 1.78 38.83
N SER A 24 24.28 0.90 39.29
CA SER A 24 24.88 0.96 40.61
C SER A 24 26.00 2.01 40.66
N ARG A 25 26.00 2.76 41.77
CA ARG A 25 26.96 3.77 42.23
C ARG A 25 28.43 3.33 42.11
N VAL A 26 29.34 4.22 41.68
CA VAL A 26 30.65 4.54 42.32
C VAL A 26 31.15 5.94 41.86
N CYS A 27 31.41 6.82 42.85
CA CYS A 27 32.32 7.99 43.01
C CYS A 27 32.68 8.93 41.83
N LYS A 28 32.41 10.26 41.88
CA LYS A 28 33.01 11.39 42.64
C LYS A 28 34.40 11.89 42.13
N PHE A 29 34.50 13.22 42.01
CA PHE A 29 35.64 14.13 41.65
C PHE A 29 35.76 14.42 40.14
N MET A 30 35.82 15.66 39.61
CA MET A 30 36.27 16.96 40.11
C MET A 30 35.54 18.14 39.41
N ARG A 31 35.21 19.19 40.19
CA ARG A 31 35.01 20.60 39.76
C ARG A 31 36.39 21.14 39.30
N ALA A 32 36.61 22.17 38.49
CA ALA A 32 35.97 23.46 38.28
C ALA A 32 36.69 24.14 37.08
N GLN A 33 36.04 25.11 36.41
CA GLN A 33 36.60 26.37 35.89
C GLN A 33 35.85 26.83 34.62
N PHE A 34 34.89 27.75 34.77
CA PHE A 34 35.02 29.15 34.34
C PHE A 34 33.63 29.80 34.35
N ALA A 35 33.40 30.58 35.40
CA ALA A 35 32.33 31.57 35.49
C ALA A 35 33.00 32.94 35.31
N LEU A 36 32.78 33.61 34.19
CA LEU A 36 32.67 35.08 34.07
C LEU A 36 32.37 35.45 32.61
N ILE A 37 31.11 35.75 32.32
CA ILE A 37 30.59 36.93 31.58
C ILE A 37 29.07 36.79 31.76
N ALA A 38 28.62 37.26 32.92
CA ALA A 38 27.22 37.41 33.28
C ALA A 38 27.01 38.89 33.64
N ALA A 39 27.00 39.74 32.62
CA ALA A 39 26.51 41.12 32.66
C ALA A 39 26.47 41.62 31.21
N VAL A 40 25.31 42.11 30.75
CA VAL A 40 24.94 42.71 29.43
C VAL A 40 23.86 41.94 28.63
N GLY A 41 23.45 40.74 29.02
CA GLY A 41 22.35 40.01 28.35
C GLY A 41 20.93 40.18 28.92
N VAL A 42 20.66 41.19 29.75
CA VAL A 42 19.33 41.42 30.35
C VAL A 42 18.69 42.62 29.67
N MET A 43 18.06 42.39 28.52
CA MET A 43 16.92 43.15 27.96
C MET A 43 16.63 42.63 26.55
N CYS A 44 16.08 41.42 26.44
CA CYS A 44 15.23 40.92 25.34
C CYS A 44 14.81 39.46 25.60
N SER A 45 14.40 39.15 26.83
CA SER A 45 13.55 37.98 27.08
C SER A 45 12.12 38.42 26.82
N GLY A 46 11.65 38.20 25.59
CA GLY A 46 10.24 38.26 25.28
C GLY A 46 9.51 37.27 26.18
N SER A 47 8.78 37.79 27.16
CA SER A 47 7.85 37.05 27.99
C SER A 47 6.86 36.33 27.07
N SER A 48 6.99 35.01 26.92
CA SER A 48 5.89 34.19 26.44
C SER A 48 4.83 34.18 27.54
N LEU A 49 3.94 35.18 27.52
CA LEU A 49 2.69 35.14 28.26
C LEU A 49 1.97 33.85 27.83
N ALA A 50 1.92 32.86 28.72
CA ALA A 50 0.94 31.79 28.60
C ALA A 50 -0.44 32.46 28.64
N THR A 51 -1.05 32.62 27.47
CA THR A 51 -2.41 33.14 27.35
C THR A 51 -3.33 32.17 28.07
N ALA A 52 -4.08 32.67 29.07
CA ALA A 52 -5.10 31.88 29.74
C ALA A 52 -6.02 31.28 28.67
N ALA A 53 -6.21 29.96 28.70
CA ALA A 53 -6.94 29.28 27.65
C ALA A 53 -8.40 29.76 27.63
N ASP A 54 -8.84 30.37 26.53
CA ASP A 54 -10.20 30.89 26.31
C ASP A 54 -11.31 29.95 26.77
N GLY A 55 -12.36 30.42 27.44
CA GLY A 55 -13.57 29.58 27.58
C GLY A 55 -14.10 29.13 26.20
N LEU A 56 -14.83 28.03 26.16
CA LEU A 56 -15.48 27.56 24.93
C LEU A 56 -16.92 27.18 25.25
N PHE A 57 -17.83 28.09 24.93
CA PHE A 57 -19.26 27.92 25.12
C PHE A 57 -19.98 27.87 23.79
N VAL A 58 -20.97 26.98 23.66
CA VAL A 58 -21.81 26.87 22.47
C VAL A 58 -23.29 26.98 22.82
N ARG A 59 -24.07 27.58 21.94
CA ARG A 59 -25.54 27.54 21.98
C ARG A 59 -26.14 27.57 20.58
N PHE A 60 -27.40 27.18 20.49
CA PHE A 60 -28.12 27.04 19.23
C PHE A 60 -29.43 27.80 19.25
N GLN A 61 -29.85 28.33 18.10
CA GLN A 61 -31.19 28.91 17.90
C GLN A 61 -31.82 28.28 16.66
N LEU A 62 -33.04 27.75 16.80
CA LEU A 62 -33.85 27.34 15.66
C LEU A 62 -34.63 28.56 15.15
N LEU A 63 -34.25 29.13 14.01
CA LEU A 63 -34.96 30.26 13.40
C LEU A 63 -36.20 29.83 12.61
N GLN A 64 -36.17 28.67 11.96
CA GLN A 64 -37.33 28.10 11.28
C GLN A 64 -37.32 26.57 11.42
N PRO A 65 -38.47 25.94 11.73
CA PRO A 65 -39.80 26.55 11.98
C PRO A 65 -39.90 27.24 13.35
N THR A 66 -40.45 28.48 13.40
CA THR A 66 -40.54 29.29 14.63
C THR A 66 -41.56 28.75 15.64
N ALA A 67 -42.63 28.09 15.16
CA ALA A 67 -43.69 27.57 16.01
C ALA A 67 -43.31 26.26 16.73
N ALA A 68 -42.22 25.60 16.33
CA ALA A 68 -41.83 24.32 16.89
C ALA A 68 -41.11 24.45 18.24
N THR A 69 -41.08 23.36 19.01
CA THR A 69 -40.11 23.19 20.11
C THR A 69 -38.97 22.28 19.64
N TYR A 70 -37.80 22.41 20.24
CA TYR A 70 -36.66 21.60 19.86
C TYR A 70 -35.67 21.34 21.00
N TYR A 71 -34.88 20.30 20.80
CA TYR A 71 -33.64 20.07 21.54
C TYR A 71 -32.55 19.58 20.59
N VAL A 72 -31.30 19.61 21.04
CA VAL A 72 -30.14 19.24 20.23
C VAL A 72 -29.45 18.02 20.84
N LYS A 73 -29.32 16.95 20.07
CA LYS A 73 -28.42 15.84 20.40
C LYS A 73 -27.01 16.18 19.93
N LEU A 74 -26.05 15.97 20.82
CA LEU A 74 -24.66 16.35 20.64
C LEU A 74 -23.77 15.13 20.56
N GLY A 75 -22.70 15.28 19.78
CA GLY A 75 -21.64 14.30 19.63
C GLY A 75 -20.50 14.93 18.83
N GLY A 76 -19.67 14.10 18.21
CA GLY A 76 -18.66 14.59 17.28
C GLY A 76 -17.49 13.66 17.14
N TYR A 77 -16.53 14.10 16.34
CA TYR A 77 -15.35 13.35 15.95
C TYR A 77 -14.10 14.12 16.38
N ILE A 78 -13.09 13.37 16.83
CA ILE A 78 -11.80 13.90 17.26
C ILE A 78 -10.67 13.02 16.72
N HIS A 79 -9.45 13.54 16.75
CA HIS A 79 -8.29 12.97 16.07
C HIS A 79 -7.33 12.26 17.05
N LYS A 80 -7.88 11.79 18.17
CA LYS A 80 -7.20 10.95 19.17
C LYS A 80 -8.19 9.99 19.80
N THR A 81 -7.72 8.84 20.26
CA THR A 81 -8.50 7.86 21.03
C THR A 81 -9.29 8.53 22.17
N PRO A 82 -10.61 8.27 22.32
CA PRO A 82 -11.42 7.24 21.66
C PRO A 82 -12.10 7.69 20.35
N TRP A 83 -11.60 8.72 19.68
CA TRP A 83 -12.04 9.21 18.36
C TRP A 83 -13.38 9.96 18.31
N TYR A 84 -14.13 9.97 19.41
CA TYR A 84 -15.44 10.63 19.47
C TYR A 84 -15.57 11.57 20.66
N LEU A 85 -16.26 12.69 20.45
CA LEU A 85 -16.80 13.47 21.58
C LEU A 85 -17.89 12.66 22.31
N PRO A 86 -18.16 12.93 23.60
CA PRO A 86 -19.25 12.28 24.31
C PRO A 86 -20.60 12.53 23.64
N ARG A 87 -21.59 11.67 23.90
CA ARG A 87 -22.98 11.94 23.48
C ARG A 87 -23.66 12.80 24.54
N GLY A 88 -24.42 13.79 24.13
CA GLY A 88 -25.13 14.70 25.02
C GLY A 88 -26.47 15.19 24.47
N VAL A 89 -27.23 15.90 25.29
CA VAL A 89 -28.51 16.51 24.94
C VAL A 89 -28.55 17.92 25.51
N LEU A 90 -28.99 18.90 24.72
CA LEU A 90 -29.09 20.30 25.10
C LEU A 90 -30.48 20.86 24.73
N PRO A 91 -31.29 21.34 25.69
CA PRO A 91 -31.05 21.35 27.15
C PRO A 91 -30.96 19.94 27.77
N THR A 92 -30.19 19.77 28.84
CA THR A 92 -30.04 18.46 29.51
C THR A 92 -31.40 17.89 29.92
N GLY A 93 -31.68 16.64 29.55
CA GLY A 93 -32.93 15.93 29.88
C GLY A 93 -34.13 16.22 28.98
N SER A 94 -34.00 17.14 28.03
CA SER A 94 -35.09 17.51 27.10
C SER A 94 -35.47 16.44 26.06
N ASP A 95 -34.66 15.38 25.95
CA ASP A 95 -35.00 14.15 25.23
C ASP A 95 -36.05 13.31 25.96
N LYS A 96 -36.15 13.46 27.29
CA LYS A 96 -37.08 12.71 28.14
C LYS A 96 -38.25 13.55 28.63
N ASP A 97 -38.05 14.86 28.76
CA ASP A 97 -39.07 15.80 29.22
C ASP A 97 -39.27 16.92 28.17
N ALA A 98 -40.42 16.91 27.49
CA ALA A 98 -40.75 17.88 26.46
C ALA A 98 -40.88 19.32 27.00
N SER A 99 -41.15 19.50 28.31
CA SER A 99 -41.24 20.82 28.92
C SER A 99 -39.89 21.53 29.02
N LEU A 100 -38.79 20.79 28.94
CA LEU A 100 -37.41 21.31 28.92
C LEU A 100 -36.93 21.68 27.51
N ARG A 101 -37.75 21.48 26.47
CA ARG A 101 -37.39 21.83 25.09
C ARG A 101 -37.39 23.34 24.89
N THR A 102 -36.53 23.80 23.99
CA THR A 102 -36.41 25.22 23.63
C THR A 102 -37.47 25.58 22.58
N GLN A 103 -38.14 26.73 22.74
CA GLN A 103 -39.08 27.22 21.72
C GLN A 103 -38.33 27.74 20.49
N GLY A 104 -38.86 27.50 19.29
CA GLY A 104 -38.37 28.09 18.05
C GLY A 104 -38.27 29.62 18.15
N GLY A 105 -37.18 30.18 17.65
CA GLY A 105 -36.80 31.58 17.80
C GLY A 105 -36.06 31.88 19.11
N GLN A 106 -36.01 30.98 20.09
CA GLN A 106 -35.20 31.15 21.31
C GLN A 106 -33.86 30.41 21.20
N TYR A 107 -32.87 30.85 21.98
CA TYR A 107 -31.59 30.15 22.11
C TYR A 107 -31.68 29.06 23.18
N THR A 108 -31.00 27.94 22.96
CA THR A 108 -30.69 26.98 24.03
C THR A 108 -29.84 27.67 25.12
N PRO A 109 -29.78 27.11 26.34
CA PRO A 109 -28.74 27.47 27.30
C PRO A 109 -27.34 27.31 26.70
N TRP A 110 -26.37 28.04 27.26
CA TRP A 110 -24.97 27.83 26.94
C TRP A 110 -24.51 26.47 27.46
N LEU A 111 -23.81 25.73 26.61
CA LEU A 111 -23.07 24.53 26.98
C LEU A 111 -21.59 24.89 27.12
N ASP A 112 -20.98 24.55 28.25
CA ASP A 112 -19.52 24.52 28.37
C ASP A 112 -18.98 23.30 27.62
N VAL A 113 -18.33 23.54 26.48
CA VAL A 113 -17.81 22.47 25.63
C VAL A 113 -16.59 21.81 26.28
N ARG A 114 -15.85 22.52 27.14
CA ARG A 114 -14.69 21.94 27.84
C ARG A 114 -15.16 20.94 28.88
N GLU A 115 -16.20 21.27 29.63
CA GLU A 115 -16.81 20.34 30.56
C GLU A 115 -17.41 19.14 29.82
N PHE A 116 -18.15 19.40 28.73
CA PHE A 116 -18.78 18.35 27.92
C PHE A 116 -17.76 17.39 27.30
N ALA A 117 -16.66 17.90 26.73
CA ALA A 117 -15.67 17.07 26.04
C ALA A 117 -14.59 16.52 26.99
N GLY A 118 -14.31 17.19 28.10
CA GLY A 118 -13.19 16.90 28.98
C GLY A 118 -11.86 16.86 28.23
N ASP A 119 -11.02 15.89 28.56
CA ASP A 119 -9.70 15.68 27.93
C ASP A 119 -9.78 15.36 26.43
N ARG A 120 -10.97 15.15 25.87
CA ARG A 120 -11.16 14.86 24.44
C ARG A 120 -11.01 16.11 23.57
N LEU A 121 -11.25 17.30 24.12
CA LEU A 121 -11.08 18.55 23.40
C LEU A 121 -9.59 18.85 23.20
N HIS A 122 -9.11 18.73 21.97
CA HIS A 122 -7.73 19.04 21.61
C HIS A 122 -7.64 20.28 20.71
N GLY A 123 -6.47 20.92 20.67
CA GLY A 123 -6.18 21.95 19.67
C GLY A 123 -5.87 21.35 18.29
N ARG A 124 -5.51 22.19 17.33
CA ARG A 124 -5.08 21.77 15.99
C ARG A 124 -3.91 20.78 16.06
N MET A 125 -3.96 19.68 15.31
CA MET A 125 -2.95 18.61 15.36
C MET A 125 -1.76 18.79 14.40
N ASN A 126 -1.77 19.78 13.50
CA ASN A 126 -0.72 20.10 12.51
C ASN A 126 -0.27 18.89 11.67
N ARG A 127 -1.23 18.05 11.28
CA ARG A 127 -1.10 16.80 10.52
C ARG A 127 -1.36 17.07 9.02
N ALA A 128 -0.35 17.55 8.30
CA ALA A 128 -0.37 17.89 6.87
C ALA A 128 -1.08 19.19 6.46
N GLY A 129 -1.31 20.12 7.39
CA GLY A 129 -1.73 21.50 7.07
C GLY A 129 -3.21 21.63 6.73
N GLY A 130 -4.03 20.60 6.99
CA GLY A 130 -5.48 20.65 6.82
C GLY A 130 -6.17 21.40 7.96
N VAL A 131 -7.28 22.09 7.67
CA VAL A 131 -8.12 22.77 8.69
C VAL A 131 -8.91 21.75 9.53
N ALA A 132 -9.11 20.56 8.99
CA ALA A 132 -9.83 19.44 9.57
C ALA A 132 -9.16 18.76 10.79
N GLU A 133 -8.10 19.34 11.34
CA GLU A 133 -7.36 18.80 12.47
C GLU A 133 -7.91 19.27 13.83
N PHE A 134 -8.94 20.12 13.81
CA PHE A 134 -9.71 20.53 14.99
C PHE A 134 -10.78 19.48 15.34
N PRO A 135 -11.18 19.35 16.62
CA PRO A 135 -12.40 18.64 16.99
C PRO A 135 -13.61 19.12 16.17
N ASN A 136 -14.39 18.18 15.65
CA ASN A 136 -15.64 18.47 14.93
C ASN A 136 -16.83 18.08 15.81
N MET A 137 -17.66 19.06 16.17
CA MET A 137 -18.87 18.85 16.96
C MET A 137 -20.07 18.64 16.04
N THR A 138 -20.91 17.67 16.35
CA THR A 138 -22.17 17.39 15.64
C THR A 138 -23.37 17.86 16.47
N ALA A 139 -24.38 18.40 15.79
CA ALA A 139 -25.61 18.88 16.38
C ALA A 139 -26.80 18.38 15.56
N ASP A 140 -27.56 17.44 16.12
CA ASP A 140 -28.79 16.88 15.54
C ASP A 140 -30.02 17.48 16.23
N PHE A 141 -30.76 18.30 15.50
CA PHE A 141 -31.92 19.04 15.99
C PHE A 141 -33.18 18.18 15.94
N VAL A 142 -33.67 17.78 17.10
CA VAL A 142 -34.97 17.10 17.20
C VAL A 142 -36.05 18.15 17.37
N VAL A 143 -36.87 18.34 16.33
CA VAL A 143 -37.86 19.42 16.22
C VAL A 143 -39.28 18.84 16.24
N ASP A 144 -40.19 19.52 16.92
CA ASP A 144 -41.60 19.13 17.07
C ASP A 144 -42.54 20.32 16.75
N PRO A 145 -43.34 20.26 15.66
CA PRO A 145 -43.45 19.14 14.73
C PRO A 145 -42.19 18.97 13.85
N PRO A 146 -41.91 17.74 13.36
CA PRO A 146 -40.76 17.49 12.48
C PRO A 146 -40.75 18.39 11.23
N SER A 147 -39.57 18.80 10.81
CA SER A 147 -39.37 19.58 9.57
C SER A 147 -38.19 19.02 8.78
N GLU A 148 -38.35 18.90 7.47
CA GLU A 148 -37.30 18.44 6.54
C GLU A 148 -36.24 19.52 6.28
N LYS A 149 -36.51 20.76 6.68
CA LYS A 149 -35.63 21.90 6.45
C LYS A 149 -35.62 22.81 7.67
N LEU A 150 -34.42 23.12 8.16
CA LEU A 150 -34.23 23.97 9.33
C LEU A 150 -33.40 25.19 8.96
N THR A 151 -33.73 26.35 9.52
CA THR A 151 -32.82 27.51 9.55
C THR A 151 -32.38 27.70 10.98
N LEU A 152 -31.06 27.75 11.21
CA LEU A 152 -30.49 27.73 12.55
C LEU A 152 -29.36 28.76 12.70
N VAL A 153 -29.07 29.12 13.95
CA VAL A 153 -27.88 29.88 14.35
C VAL A 153 -27.07 29.04 15.33
N ILE A 154 -25.76 29.01 15.13
CA ILE A 154 -24.78 28.37 16.01
C ILE A 154 -23.83 29.47 16.48
N GLU A 155 -23.62 29.59 17.79
CA GLU A 155 -22.69 30.57 18.35
C GLU A 155 -21.63 29.90 19.21
N LEU A 156 -20.37 30.28 18.98
CA LEU A 156 -19.25 29.97 19.85
C LEU A 156 -18.80 31.24 20.57
N ALA A 157 -18.65 31.17 21.89
CA ALA A 157 -18.26 32.30 22.72
C ALA A 157 -17.16 31.91 23.72
N THR A 158 -16.34 32.89 24.10
CA THR A 158 -15.29 32.70 25.12
C THR A 158 -15.82 32.74 26.55
N GLN A 159 -17.05 33.24 26.72
CA GLN A 159 -17.80 33.29 27.97
C GLN A 159 -19.28 33.06 27.64
N PRO A 160 -20.13 32.59 28.58
CA PRO A 160 -21.54 32.29 28.31
C PRO A 160 -22.41 33.57 28.24
N GLN A 161 -22.01 34.53 27.41
CA GLN A 161 -22.66 35.83 27.22
C GLN A 161 -22.50 36.34 25.79
N VAL A 162 -23.49 37.12 25.33
CA VAL A 162 -23.64 37.50 23.91
C VAL A 162 -22.48 38.35 23.38
N ASN A 163 -21.93 39.23 24.20
CA ASN A 163 -20.79 40.08 23.85
C ASN A 163 -19.45 39.32 23.75
N ALA A 164 -19.40 38.07 24.22
CA ALA A 164 -18.21 37.21 24.13
C ALA A 164 -18.23 36.26 22.91
N VAL A 165 -19.26 36.34 22.06
CA VAL A 165 -19.38 35.55 20.83
C VAL A 165 -18.21 35.88 19.89
N GLN A 166 -17.44 34.85 19.53
CA GLN A 166 -16.30 34.95 18.61
C GLN A 166 -16.65 34.48 17.20
N LYS A 167 -17.57 33.51 17.09
CA LYS A 167 -18.00 32.93 15.82
C LYS A 167 -19.50 32.70 15.86
N ARG A 168 -20.17 33.08 14.78
CA ARG A 168 -21.60 32.88 14.58
C ARG A 168 -21.82 32.35 13.16
N TRP A 169 -22.49 31.21 13.04
CA TRP A 169 -22.98 30.71 11.78
C TRP A 169 -24.50 30.83 11.72
N ARG A 170 -25.01 31.25 10.57
CA ARG A 170 -26.43 31.17 10.24
C ARG A 170 -26.58 30.29 9.02
N GLU A 171 -27.18 29.13 9.20
CA GLU A 171 -27.29 28.12 8.15
C GLU A 171 -28.74 27.75 7.88
N THR A 172 -29.01 27.36 6.65
CA THR A 172 -30.21 26.62 6.29
C THR A 172 -29.78 25.22 5.88
N ILE A 173 -30.37 24.22 6.53
CA ILE A 173 -30.01 22.81 6.37
C ILE A 173 -31.21 21.99 5.89
N GLN A 174 -30.97 21.01 5.02
CA GLN A 174 -31.88 19.90 4.76
C GLN A 174 -31.61 18.79 5.76
N GLY A 175 -32.68 18.26 6.35
CA GLY A 175 -32.61 17.37 7.51
C GLY A 175 -32.32 18.12 8.82
N THR A 176 -31.83 17.38 9.81
CA THR A 176 -31.71 17.84 11.20
C THR A 176 -30.27 17.97 11.71
N LEU A 177 -29.32 17.34 11.03
CA LEU A 177 -27.92 17.23 11.45
C LEU A 177 -27.04 18.29 10.77
N THR A 178 -26.24 18.99 11.58
CA THR A 178 -25.11 19.80 11.11
C THR A 178 -23.86 19.51 11.94
N SER A 179 -22.70 19.96 11.46
CA SER A 179 -21.43 19.88 12.20
C SER A 179 -20.59 21.13 11.98
N PHE A 180 -19.67 21.38 12.92
CA PHE A 180 -18.78 22.53 12.90
C PHE A 180 -17.53 22.26 13.74
N LEU A 181 -16.42 22.89 13.35
CA LEU A 181 -15.16 22.77 14.06
C LEU A 181 -15.17 23.61 15.34
N VAL A 182 -14.54 23.10 16.40
CA VAL A 182 -14.36 23.79 17.68
C VAL A 182 -12.90 23.75 18.12
N SER A 183 -12.45 24.75 18.88
CA SER A 183 -11.09 24.82 19.41
C SER A 183 -11.07 25.23 20.89
N PRO A 184 -10.19 24.64 21.72
CA PRO A 184 -9.96 25.12 23.09
C PRO A 184 -9.33 26.53 23.15
N SER A 185 -8.90 27.10 22.03
CA SER A 185 -8.35 28.46 21.91
C SER A 185 -9.18 29.30 20.92
N LEU A 186 -10.48 29.41 21.20
CA LEU A 186 -11.48 29.95 20.30
C LEU A 186 -11.13 31.32 19.71
N ALA A 187 -10.66 32.28 20.52
CA ALA A 187 -10.41 33.64 20.04
C ALA A 187 -9.27 33.68 19.02
N ARG A 188 -8.26 32.83 19.21
CA ARG A 188 -7.13 32.66 18.28
C ARG A 188 -7.57 31.98 16.99
N ASP A 189 -8.32 30.88 17.10
CA ASP A 189 -8.54 29.96 15.99
C ASP A 189 -9.85 30.25 15.20
N LYS A 190 -10.66 31.24 15.61
CA LYS A 190 -12.02 31.52 15.05
C LYS A 190 -12.10 31.68 13.53
N GLN A 191 -11.04 32.14 12.87
CA GLN A 191 -11.03 32.30 11.42
C GLN A 191 -10.86 30.96 10.69
N GLU A 192 -10.28 29.97 11.34
CA GLU A 192 -10.07 28.62 10.82
C GLU A 192 -11.23 27.67 11.14
N LEU A 193 -12.11 28.04 12.09
CA LEU A 193 -13.29 27.23 12.39
C LEU A 193 -14.33 27.35 11.28
N GLU A 194 -14.74 26.21 10.74
CA GLU A 194 -15.67 26.10 9.61
C GLU A 194 -16.91 25.28 10.00
N SER A 195 -18.07 25.61 9.42
CA SER A 195 -19.22 24.72 9.39
C SER A 195 -19.04 23.60 8.34
N ALA A 196 -19.87 22.56 8.38
CA ALA A 196 -19.92 21.53 7.33
C ALA A 196 -20.13 22.12 5.91
N ALA A 197 -20.91 23.19 5.79
CA ALA A 197 -21.11 23.87 4.51
C ALA A 197 -19.85 24.58 4.02
N GLU A 198 -19.17 25.30 4.92
CA GLU A 198 -17.94 26.02 4.62
C GLU A 198 -16.82 25.05 4.22
N MET A 199 -16.65 23.94 4.97
CA MET A 199 -15.71 22.87 4.62
C MET A 199 -15.98 22.29 3.23
N THR A 200 -17.25 21.98 2.91
CA THR A 200 -17.65 21.45 1.60
C THR A 200 -17.38 22.45 0.48
N ASN A 201 -17.68 23.74 0.70
CA ASN A 201 -17.44 24.79 -0.29
C ASN A 201 -15.94 25.01 -0.54
N ARG A 202 -15.12 24.95 0.51
CA ARG A 202 -13.66 25.00 0.40
C ARG A 202 -13.13 23.87 -0.47
N ARG A 203 -13.56 22.63 -0.24
CA ARG A 203 -13.19 21.46 -1.06
C ARG A 203 -13.61 21.62 -2.53
N LEU A 204 -14.81 22.16 -2.79
CA LEU A 204 -15.26 22.46 -4.14
C LEU A 204 -14.43 23.56 -4.82
N GLN A 205 -14.06 24.61 -4.09
CA GLN A 205 -13.13 25.62 -4.58
C GLN A 205 -11.77 25.00 -4.92
N TRP A 206 -11.24 24.15 -4.05
CA TRP A 206 -9.96 23.47 -4.28
C TRP A 206 -9.98 22.60 -5.53
N ALA A 207 -11.05 21.84 -5.76
CA ALA A 207 -11.20 21.06 -6.99
C ALA A 207 -11.29 21.92 -8.23
N ARG A 208 -12.02 23.05 -8.19
CA ARG A 208 -12.07 24.01 -9.32
C ARG A 208 -10.71 24.60 -9.63
N GLU A 209 -9.96 24.98 -8.61
CA GLU A 209 -8.60 25.52 -8.79
C GLU A 209 -7.64 24.46 -9.36
N ALA A 210 -7.67 23.22 -8.83
CA ALA A 210 -6.81 22.14 -9.30
C ALA A 210 -7.10 21.71 -10.74
N THR A 211 -8.35 21.85 -11.19
CA THR A 211 -8.81 21.39 -12.51
C THR A 211 -8.99 22.52 -13.53
N GLY A 212 -8.82 23.78 -13.12
CA GLY A 212 -9.25 24.93 -13.91
C GLY A 212 -10.76 24.94 -14.21
N GLY A 213 -11.56 24.26 -13.38
CA GLY A 213 -12.99 24.06 -13.57
C GLY A 213 -13.37 23.05 -14.66
N LYS A 214 -12.40 22.32 -15.23
CA LYS A 214 -12.63 21.36 -16.32
C LYS A 214 -12.42 19.93 -15.85
N ARG A 215 -13.46 19.10 -16.01
CA ARG A 215 -13.37 17.66 -15.75
C ARG A 215 -12.51 16.96 -16.81
N HIS A 216 -11.56 16.16 -16.34
CA HIS A 216 -10.84 15.16 -17.13
C HIS A 216 -11.03 13.79 -16.49
N SER A 217 -11.60 12.83 -17.20
CA SER A 217 -11.91 11.52 -16.63
C SER A 217 -11.71 10.43 -17.68
N PRO A 218 -10.98 9.35 -17.36
CA PRO A 218 -10.81 8.24 -18.30
C PRO A 218 -12.12 7.46 -18.47
N GLN A 219 -12.33 6.92 -19.67
CA GLN A 219 -13.50 6.10 -20.00
C GLN A 219 -13.26 4.62 -19.70
N SER A 220 -12.06 4.11 -19.96
CA SER A 220 -11.70 2.68 -19.85
C SER A 220 -10.94 2.37 -18.57
N LEU A 221 -9.99 3.24 -18.20
CA LEU A 221 -9.26 3.14 -16.93
C LEU A 221 -10.16 3.56 -15.77
N LEU A 222 -9.90 3.01 -14.58
CA LEU A 222 -10.71 3.31 -13.39
C LEU A 222 -9.96 4.24 -12.44
N VAL A 223 -10.64 5.29 -11.99
CA VAL A 223 -10.20 6.15 -10.90
C VAL A 223 -11.32 6.18 -9.87
N GLN A 224 -11.02 5.60 -8.71
CA GLN A 224 -11.98 5.25 -7.69
C GLN A 224 -11.67 5.92 -6.35
N THR A 225 -12.71 6.29 -5.62
CA THR A 225 -12.64 6.56 -4.18
C THR A 225 -13.95 6.14 -3.51
N SER A 226 -14.12 6.39 -2.23
CA SER A 226 -15.40 6.17 -1.53
C SER A 226 -15.74 7.32 -0.59
N LEU A 227 -17.02 7.66 -0.53
CA LEU A 227 -17.56 8.51 0.53
C LEU A 227 -17.53 7.71 1.84
N TRP A 228 -16.98 8.27 2.91
CA TRP A 228 -16.92 7.52 4.18
C TRP A 228 -18.30 7.38 4.81
N ALA A 229 -18.99 8.51 4.97
CA ALA A 229 -20.34 8.59 5.49
C ALA A 229 -21.10 9.72 4.81
N ALA A 230 -22.42 9.64 4.83
CA ALA A 230 -23.29 10.70 4.34
C ALA A 230 -23.25 11.91 5.31
N GLN A 231 -23.22 13.11 4.74
CA GLN A 231 -23.57 14.35 5.41
C GLN A 231 -25.09 14.58 5.28
N ARG A 232 -25.49 15.75 4.82
CA ARG A 232 -26.85 16.13 4.44
C ARG A 232 -26.99 16.19 2.91
N PRO A 233 -28.18 15.96 2.34
CA PRO A 233 -28.35 15.71 0.90
C PRO A 233 -27.74 16.76 -0.03
N GLU A 234 -27.90 18.05 0.29
CA GLU A 234 -27.35 19.16 -0.48
C GLU A 234 -25.83 19.25 -0.42
N LEU A 235 -25.20 18.81 0.67
CA LEU A 235 -23.73 18.74 0.77
C LEU A 235 -23.21 17.49 0.05
N ASN A 236 -23.88 16.35 0.20
CA ASN A 236 -23.52 15.12 -0.51
C ASN A 236 -23.46 15.33 -2.03
N LEU A 237 -24.43 16.07 -2.59
CA LEU A 237 -24.41 16.45 -4.01
C LEU A 237 -23.24 17.36 -4.39
N ARG A 238 -22.80 18.25 -3.49
CA ARG A 238 -21.61 19.10 -3.72
C ARG A 238 -20.32 18.30 -3.62
N GLU A 239 -20.23 17.37 -2.67
CA GLU A 239 -19.08 16.45 -2.60
C GLU A 239 -19.02 15.57 -3.85
N ALA A 240 -20.16 15.12 -4.38
CA ALA A 240 -20.19 14.44 -5.67
C ALA A 240 -19.66 15.32 -6.81
N GLN A 241 -20.02 16.61 -6.83
CA GLN A 241 -19.47 17.57 -7.79
C GLN A 241 -17.94 17.73 -7.65
N VAL A 242 -17.40 17.73 -6.43
CA VAL A 242 -15.95 17.72 -6.18
C VAL A 242 -15.30 16.53 -6.86
N LEU A 243 -15.83 15.33 -6.61
CA LEU A 243 -15.30 14.08 -7.15
C LEU A 243 -15.43 14.01 -8.68
N GLU A 244 -16.55 14.47 -9.25
CA GLU A 244 -16.72 14.55 -10.69
C GLU A 244 -15.70 15.48 -11.34
N LEU A 245 -15.49 16.68 -10.78
CA LEU A 245 -14.51 17.63 -11.29
C LEU A 245 -13.09 17.06 -11.28
N LEU A 246 -12.71 16.36 -10.20
CA LEU A 246 -11.41 15.71 -10.07
C LEU A 246 -11.20 14.51 -11.00
N GLY A 247 -12.24 14.09 -11.73
CA GLY A 247 -12.13 13.05 -12.74
C GLY A 247 -12.45 11.65 -12.27
N PHE A 248 -12.94 11.49 -11.03
CA PHE A 248 -13.41 10.20 -10.55
C PHE A 248 -14.52 9.68 -11.46
N ASN A 249 -14.50 8.37 -11.66
CA ASN A 249 -15.47 7.68 -12.51
C ASN A 249 -16.11 6.46 -11.84
N VAL A 250 -15.60 6.08 -10.67
CA VAL A 250 -16.19 5.12 -9.76
C VAL A 250 -16.16 5.69 -8.34
N VAL A 251 -17.29 5.69 -7.62
CA VAL A 251 -17.36 6.17 -6.23
C VAL A 251 -18.18 5.20 -5.39
N GLY A 252 -17.56 4.65 -4.34
CA GLY A 252 -18.22 3.80 -3.35
C GLY A 252 -19.05 4.59 -2.33
N ASN A 253 -19.99 3.88 -1.69
CA ASN A 253 -20.84 4.40 -0.60
C ASN A 253 -21.65 5.66 -0.95
N GLN A 254 -22.09 5.79 -2.21
CA GLN A 254 -22.92 6.92 -2.62
C GLN A 254 -24.28 6.91 -1.88
N PRO A 255 -24.70 8.02 -1.25
CA PRO A 255 -26.06 8.17 -0.76
C PRO A 255 -27.06 8.27 -1.93
N ALA A 256 -28.35 8.10 -1.65
CA ALA A 256 -29.38 7.92 -2.69
C ALA A 256 -29.43 9.10 -3.68
N GLU A 257 -29.41 10.32 -3.16
CA GLU A 257 -29.43 11.55 -3.94
C GLU A 257 -28.23 11.69 -4.88
N VAL A 258 -27.05 11.16 -4.50
CA VAL A 258 -25.86 11.16 -5.34
C VAL A 258 -26.01 10.12 -6.44
N ARG A 259 -26.49 8.91 -6.13
CA ARG A 259 -26.72 7.85 -7.13
C ARG A 259 -27.71 8.27 -8.21
N GLU A 260 -28.72 9.05 -7.84
CA GLU A 260 -29.77 9.50 -8.76
C GLU A 260 -29.32 10.64 -9.68
N ARG A 261 -28.37 11.49 -9.24
CA ARG A 261 -28.03 12.75 -9.93
C ARG A 261 -26.62 12.82 -10.51
N ALA A 262 -25.66 12.09 -9.94
CA ALA A 262 -24.27 12.12 -10.40
C ALA A 262 -24.01 11.08 -11.50
N SER A 263 -23.02 11.35 -12.34
CA SER A 263 -22.58 10.44 -13.42
C SER A 263 -21.60 9.35 -12.95
N LEU A 264 -21.50 9.14 -11.63
CA LEU A 264 -20.48 8.32 -10.98
C LEU A 264 -20.96 6.87 -10.84
N ALA A 265 -20.21 5.92 -11.40
CA ALA A 265 -20.54 4.51 -11.25
C ALA A 265 -20.30 4.04 -9.80
N GLN A 266 -21.09 3.08 -9.32
CA GLN A 266 -20.97 2.55 -7.97
C GLN A 266 -20.35 1.15 -8.00
N PRO A 267 -19.25 0.90 -7.27
CA PRO A 267 -18.68 -0.44 -7.13
C PRO A 267 -19.54 -1.30 -6.19
N GLY A 268 -19.53 -2.60 -6.43
CA GLY A 268 -20.12 -3.60 -5.54
C GLY A 268 -19.09 -4.12 -4.53
N HIS A 269 -19.56 -4.78 -3.47
CA HIS A 269 -18.69 -5.54 -2.57
C HIS A 269 -19.51 -6.55 -1.75
N THR A 270 -18.83 -7.49 -1.08
CA THR A 270 -19.40 -8.31 0.01
C THR A 270 -18.30 -8.76 0.97
N HIS A 271 -18.62 -8.80 2.27
CA HIS A 271 -17.80 -9.47 3.29
C HIS A 271 -18.34 -10.87 3.65
N SER A 272 -19.49 -11.25 3.08
CA SER A 272 -20.06 -12.59 3.24
C SER A 272 -19.33 -13.56 2.31
N VAL A 273 -18.16 -14.03 2.76
CA VAL A 273 -17.28 -14.94 2.01
C VAL A 273 -16.86 -16.12 2.88
N ALA A 274 -16.43 -17.20 2.24
CA ALA A 274 -15.93 -18.41 2.91
C ALA A 274 -14.63 -18.91 2.27
N PHE A 275 -13.48 -18.37 2.69
CA PHE A 275 -12.17 -18.73 2.14
C PHE A 275 -11.44 -19.85 2.90
N GLY A 276 -12.04 -20.34 3.98
CA GLY A 276 -11.43 -21.35 4.84
C GLY A 276 -11.37 -22.75 4.22
N PRO A 277 -10.45 -23.61 4.68
CA PRO A 277 -10.25 -24.96 4.11
C PRO A 277 -11.48 -25.87 4.20
N ALA A 278 -12.34 -25.69 5.22
CA ALA A 278 -13.57 -26.47 5.39
C ALA A 278 -14.68 -26.10 4.40
N ALA A 279 -14.61 -24.93 3.75
CA ALA A 279 -15.66 -24.50 2.84
C ALA A 279 -15.74 -25.41 1.61
N THR A 280 -16.97 -25.72 1.19
CA THR A 280 -17.25 -26.52 0.00
C THR A 280 -17.81 -25.64 -1.11
N ARG A 281 -17.65 -26.07 -2.36
CA ARG A 281 -18.19 -25.34 -3.53
C ARG A 281 -19.69 -25.13 -3.43
N GLN A 282 -20.43 -26.15 -2.99
CA GLN A 282 -21.88 -26.06 -2.80
C GLN A 282 -22.24 -24.99 -1.75
N ALA A 283 -21.59 -25.00 -0.58
CA ALA A 283 -21.87 -24.02 0.47
C ALA A 283 -21.56 -22.59 0.01
N ILE A 284 -20.52 -22.40 -0.80
CA ILE A 284 -20.17 -21.09 -1.39
C ILE A 284 -21.20 -20.64 -2.42
N VAL A 285 -21.67 -21.54 -3.28
CA VAL A 285 -22.77 -21.23 -4.22
C VAL A 285 -24.03 -20.82 -3.45
N GLU A 286 -24.40 -21.55 -2.40
CA GLU A 286 -25.55 -21.21 -1.54
C GLU A 286 -25.36 -19.88 -0.81
N LEU A 287 -24.14 -19.60 -0.32
CA LEU A 287 -23.77 -18.32 0.30
C LEU A 287 -23.93 -17.17 -0.70
N MET A 288 -23.42 -17.33 -1.91
CA MET A 288 -23.50 -16.32 -2.97
C MET A 288 -24.94 -16.17 -3.48
N GLN A 289 -25.72 -17.24 -3.52
CA GLN A 289 -27.15 -17.19 -3.87
C GLN A 289 -27.93 -16.33 -2.87
N LYS A 290 -27.57 -16.34 -1.59
CA LYS A 290 -28.15 -15.43 -0.58
C LYS A 290 -27.75 -13.97 -0.79
N GLN A 291 -26.73 -13.70 -1.60
CA GLN A 291 -26.34 -12.36 -2.01
C GLN A 291 -26.97 -11.95 -3.36
N THR A 292 -27.84 -12.77 -3.96
CA THR A 292 -28.42 -12.50 -5.29
C THR A 292 -29.09 -11.14 -5.36
N ASP A 293 -29.87 -10.74 -4.36
CA ASP A 293 -30.52 -9.42 -4.36
C ASP A 293 -29.50 -8.29 -4.37
N ARG A 294 -28.39 -8.44 -3.64
CA ARG A 294 -27.29 -7.47 -3.61
C ARG A 294 -26.53 -7.43 -4.94
N ILE A 295 -26.36 -8.58 -5.58
CA ILE A 295 -25.72 -8.73 -6.89
C ILE A 295 -26.63 -8.20 -8.00
N ALA A 296 -27.95 -8.40 -7.91
CA ALA A 296 -28.94 -7.82 -8.81
C ALA A 296 -29.05 -6.30 -8.61
N ALA A 297 -28.93 -5.83 -7.37
CA ALA A 297 -28.94 -4.41 -7.03
C ALA A 297 -27.69 -3.64 -7.47
N THR A 298 -26.69 -4.29 -8.09
CA THR A 298 -25.56 -3.56 -8.71
C THR A 298 -26.01 -2.66 -9.87
N GLY A 299 -27.28 -2.76 -10.28
CA GLY A 299 -27.89 -2.00 -11.38
C GLY A 299 -27.34 -2.41 -12.74
N ASP A 300 -27.97 -1.97 -13.82
CA ASP A 300 -27.42 -2.13 -15.17
C ASP A 300 -26.17 -1.25 -15.30
N PRO A 301 -24.96 -1.84 -15.38
CA PRO A 301 -23.74 -1.07 -15.32
C PRO A 301 -23.56 -0.30 -16.63
N LYS A 302 -23.58 1.05 -16.57
CA LYS A 302 -23.17 1.92 -17.69
C LYS A 302 -21.70 1.75 -18.07
N ARG A 303 -20.91 1.11 -17.19
CA ARG A 303 -19.50 0.77 -17.36
C ARG A 303 -19.13 -0.40 -16.46
N ARG A 304 -18.08 -1.13 -16.83
CA ARG A 304 -17.51 -2.18 -15.98
C ARG A 304 -16.95 -1.59 -14.68
N VAL A 305 -17.40 -2.12 -13.54
CA VAL A 305 -16.98 -1.72 -12.18
C VAL A 305 -16.57 -2.95 -11.37
N PRO A 306 -15.73 -2.81 -10.32
CA PRO A 306 -15.39 -3.93 -9.46
C PRO A 306 -16.55 -4.32 -8.53
N PHE A 307 -16.61 -5.62 -8.22
CA PHE A 307 -17.35 -6.23 -7.13
C PHE A 307 -16.36 -6.90 -6.18
N ASN A 308 -16.06 -6.23 -5.06
CA ASN A 308 -14.96 -6.62 -4.19
C ASN A 308 -15.36 -7.68 -3.14
N PHE A 309 -14.57 -8.73 -3.04
CA PHE A 309 -14.66 -9.76 -2.01
C PHE A 309 -13.73 -9.43 -0.85
N ALA A 310 -14.32 -9.20 0.33
CA ALA A 310 -13.63 -8.97 1.58
C ALA A 310 -12.51 -7.90 1.53
N ASP A 311 -11.67 -7.88 2.55
CA ASP A 311 -10.60 -6.91 2.76
C ASP A 311 -9.40 -7.65 3.36
N GLU A 312 -8.19 -7.34 2.91
CA GLU A 312 -6.92 -7.98 3.31
C GLU A 312 -7.01 -9.52 3.43
N VAL A 313 -7.30 -10.20 2.31
CA VAL A 313 -7.67 -11.61 2.36
C VAL A 313 -6.56 -12.55 2.82
N CYS A 314 -6.93 -13.49 3.70
CA CYS A 314 -6.08 -14.53 4.25
C CYS A 314 -6.82 -15.87 4.34
N CYS A 315 -6.07 -16.98 4.48
CA CYS A 315 -6.67 -18.30 4.67
C CYS A 315 -7.20 -18.45 6.10
N ARG A 316 -8.51 -18.20 6.27
CA ARG A 316 -9.19 -18.29 7.57
C ARG A 316 -10.57 -18.97 7.49
N PRO A 317 -10.98 -19.72 8.53
CA PRO A 317 -10.19 -20.10 9.72
C PRO A 317 -9.05 -21.08 9.40
N ALA A 318 -8.24 -21.39 10.40
CA ALA A 318 -7.26 -22.47 10.38
C ALA A 318 -7.91 -23.85 10.11
N ILE A 319 -7.12 -24.87 9.80
CA ILE A 319 -7.57 -26.27 9.69
C ILE A 319 -8.02 -26.75 11.07
N GLY A 320 -7.17 -26.59 12.08
CA GLY A 320 -7.44 -26.95 13.47
C GLY A 320 -7.93 -28.40 13.62
N ASP A 321 -8.94 -28.59 14.47
CA ASP A 321 -9.64 -29.86 14.71
C ASP A 321 -10.88 -30.04 13.83
N ASN A 322 -11.10 -29.16 12.84
CA ASN A 322 -12.26 -29.24 11.97
C ASN A 322 -12.17 -30.48 11.06
N ALA A 323 -13.04 -31.46 11.28
CA ALA A 323 -13.02 -32.74 10.57
C ALA A 323 -13.12 -32.61 9.04
N VAL A 324 -13.87 -31.62 8.53
CA VAL A 324 -13.99 -31.38 7.08
C VAL A 324 -12.69 -30.80 6.53
N ALA A 325 -12.12 -29.80 7.20
CA ALA A 325 -10.83 -29.22 6.82
C ALA A 325 -9.70 -30.26 6.85
N LEU A 326 -9.65 -31.09 7.90
CA LEU A 326 -8.69 -32.20 8.04
C LEU A 326 -8.87 -33.21 6.91
N GLY A 327 -10.11 -33.60 6.61
CA GLY A 327 -10.41 -34.50 5.49
C GLY A 327 -9.92 -33.96 4.15
N HIS A 328 -10.14 -32.67 3.86
CA HIS A 328 -9.60 -32.02 2.67
C HIS A 328 -8.06 -31.99 2.65
N PHE A 329 -7.43 -31.69 3.79
CA PHE A 329 -5.97 -31.67 3.91
C PHE A 329 -5.35 -33.05 3.67
N HIS A 330 -5.88 -34.10 4.29
CA HIS A 330 -5.41 -35.47 4.10
C HIS A 330 -5.61 -35.96 2.66
N ALA A 331 -6.76 -35.62 2.05
CA ALA A 331 -7.01 -35.92 0.65
C ALA A 331 -6.02 -35.19 -0.27
N TRP A 332 -5.71 -33.93 0.03
CA TRP A 332 -4.71 -33.16 -0.69
C TRP A 332 -3.31 -33.77 -0.56
N LEU A 333 -2.88 -34.17 0.64
CA LEU A 333 -1.60 -34.88 0.84
C LEU A 333 -1.51 -36.15 -0.02
N ALA A 334 -2.61 -36.91 -0.10
CA ALA A 334 -2.67 -38.10 -0.94
C ALA A 334 -2.59 -37.75 -2.43
N GLN A 335 -3.26 -36.68 -2.87
CA GLN A 335 -3.21 -36.18 -4.24
C GLN A 335 -1.80 -35.71 -4.63
N GLN A 336 -1.09 -35.04 -3.72
CA GLN A 336 0.31 -34.64 -3.88
C GLN A 336 1.29 -35.84 -3.81
N ARG A 337 0.79 -37.05 -3.54
CA ARG A 337 1.57 -38.30 -3.42
C ARG A 337 2.63 -38.23 -2.32
N ILE A 338 2.33 -37.53 -1.23
CA ILE A 338 3.22 -37.46 -0.06
C ILE A 338 3.19 -38.79 0.67
N LYS A 339 4.36 -39.30 1.07
CA LYS A 339 4.44 -40.57 1.79
C LYS A 339 4.17 -40.34 3.29
N PRO A 340 3.35 -41.17 3.96
CA PRO A 340 3.16 -41.09 5.41
C PRO A 340 4.47 -41.10 6.20
N THR A 341 5.45 -41.88 5.75
CA THR A 341 6.77 -42.02 6.38
C THR A 341 7.56 -40.71 6.40
N ASP A 342 7.40 -39.87 5.37
CA ASP A 342 8.09 -38.57 5.28
C ASP A 342 7.52 -37.58 6.32
N LEU A 343 6.30 -37.84 6.79
CA LEU A 343 5.60 -37.08 7.82
C LEU A 343 5.66 -37.77 9.20
N GLY A 344 6.42 -38.85 9.34
CA GLY A 344 6.58 -39.58 10.60
C GLY A 344 5.32 -40.29 11.10
N VAL A 345 4.38 -40.61 10.21
CA VAL A 345 3.11 -41.29 10.56
C VAL A 345 2.89 -42.57 9.74
N ALA A 346 2.00 -43.45 10.22
CA ALA A 346 1.67 -44.69 9.51
C ALA A 346 0.70 -44.45 8.35
N ARG A 347 -0.25 -43.52 8.50
CA ARG A 347 -1.25 -43.17 7.48
C ARG A 347 -1.34 -41.66 7.37
N LEU A 348 -1.65 -41.14 6.17
CA LEU A 348 -1.83 -39.70 5.97
C LEU A 348 -2.98 -39.13 6.83
N THR A 349 -3.97 -39.94 7.16
CA THR A 349 -5.08 -39.54 8.05
C THR A 349 -4.65 -39.32 9.51
N ASP A 350 -3.45 -39.76 9.88
CA ASP A 350 -2.89 -39.58 11.22
C ASP A 350 -2.07 -38.28 11.32
N VAL A 351 -1.95 -37.51 10.24
CA VAL A 351 -1.20 -36.23 10.23
C VAL A 351 -2.02 -35.14 10.92
N GLU A 352 -1.44 -34.54 11.95
CA GLU A 352 -1.95 -33.31 12.56
C GLU A 352 -1.30 -32.09 11.88
N PRO A 353 -2.08 -31.10 11.40
CA PRO A 353 -1.53 -29.91 10.75
C PRO A 353 -0.73 -29.05 11.73
N ILE A 354 0.37 -28.46 11.26
CA ILE A 354 1.16 -27.50 12.04
C ILE A 354 0.95 -26.11 11.41
N GLU A 355 0.24 -25.24 12.12
CA GLU A 355 -0.24 -23.97 11.58
C GLU A 355 0.36 -22.73 12.24
N THR A 356 1.20 -22.90 13.26
CA THR A 356 1.80 -21.80 14.02
C THR A 356 3.29 -22.01 14.29
N PRO A 357 4.08 -20.92 14.45
CA PRO A 357 5.49 -21.00 14.85
C PRO A 357 5.71 -21.81 16.12
N GLU A 358 4.82 -21.62 17.10
CA GLU A 358 4.96 -22.28 18.40
C GLU A 358 4.71 -23.78 18.30
N ALA A 359 3.68 -24.19 17.55
CA ALA A 359 3.44 -25.60 17.28
C ALA A 359 4.62 -26.24 16.53
N LEU A 360 5.20 -25.55 15.54
CA LEU A 360 6.38 -26.02 14.84
C LEU A 360 7.56 -26.25 15.80
N ARG A 361 7.93 -25.25 16.62
CA ARG A 361 9.02 -25.37 17.59
C ARG A 361 8.84 -26.54 18.56
N GLN A 362 7.62 -26.80 18.99
CA GLN A 362 7.30 -27.90 19.90
C GLN A 362 7.46 -29.27 19.22
N GLN A 363 6.97 -29.41 17.98
CA GLN A 363 7.03 -30.67 17.25
C GLN A 363 8.43 -30.95 16.69
N GLU A 364 9.21 -29.93 16.34
CA GLU A 364 10.60 -30.09 15.88
C GLU A 364 11.50 -30.76 16.93
N ARG A 365 11.23 -30.54 18.22
CA ARG A 365 11.95 -31.21 19.33
C ARG A 365 11.71 -32.72 19.37
N LYS A 366 10.60 -33.19 18.79
CA LYS A 366 10.24 -34.62 18.75
C LYS A 366 10.75 -35.27 17.47
N ASN A 367 10.46 -34.66 16.32
CA ASN A 367 10.89 -35.13 15.01
C ASN A 367 11.00 -33.94 14.04
N GLY A 368 12.16 -33.30 14.02
CA GLY A 368 12.45 -32.12 13.19
C GLY A 368 12.11 -32.30 11.71
N PRO A 369 12.64 -33.31 11.01
CA PRO A 369 12.39 -33.52 9.58
C PRO A 369 10.91 -33.69 9.24
N ALA A 370 10.15 -34.46 10.04
CA ALA A 370 8.72 -34.65 9.84
C ALA A 370 7.93 -33.37 10.14
N ALA A 371 8.23 -32.70 11.25
CA ALA A 371 7.55 -31.45 11.66
C ALA A 371 7.70 -30.36 10.59
N ARG A 372 8.89 -30.21 9.99
CA ARG A 372 9.12 -29.22 8.92
C ARG A 372 8.31 -29.51 7.67
N ARG A 373 8.25 -30.77 7.24
CA ARG A 373 7.43 -31.22 6.10
C ARG A 373 5.95 -30.98 6.36
N ILE A 374 5.46 -31.38 7.54
CA ILE A 374 4.06 -31.15 7.92
C ILE A 374 3.74 -29.65 7.90
N PHE A 375 4.59 -28.79 8.49
CA PHE A 375 4.39 -27.34 8.49
C PHE A 375 4.36 -26.75 7.07
N TYR A 376 5.32 -27.13 6.24
CA TYR A 376 5.41 -26.70 4.85
C TYR A 376 4.14 -27.09 4.06
N TYR A 377 3.75 -28.37 4.11
CA TYR A 377 2.57 -28.86 3.41
C TYR A 377 1.26 -28.28 3.95
N THR A 378 1.17 -28.07 5.26
CA THR A 378 0.02 -27.40 5.89
C THR A 378 -0.13 -25.98 5.34
N SER A 379 0.97 -25.22 5.29
CA SER A 379 0.97 -23.83 4.79
C SER A 379 0.60 -23.77 3.31
N HIS A 380 1.22 -24.62 2.48
CA HIS A 380 0.93 -24.69 1.05
C HIS A 380 -0.52 -25.09 0.77
N PHE A 381 -1.05 -26.10 1.46
CA PHE A 381 -2.45 -26.50 1.32
C PHE A 381 -3.38 -25.34 1.68
N ARG A 382 -3.13 -24.63 2.77
CA ARG A 382 -3.95 -23.49 3.18
C ARG A 382 -3.96 -22.37 2.14
N GLN A 383 -2.81 -22.03 1.57
CA GLN A 383 -2.72 -21.03 0.50
C GLN A 383 -3.51 -21.47 -0.74
N GLN A 384 -3.28 -22.70 -1.21
CA GLN A 384 -3.96 -23.23 -2.38
C GLN A 384 -5.48 -23.35 -2.16
N ALA A 385 -5.90 -23.87 -1.00
CA ALA A 385 -7.31 -24.01 -0.66
C ALA A 385 -7.99 -22.65 -0.65
N ALA A 386 -7.42 -21.63 0.00
CA ALA A 386 -8.01 -20.29 0.00
C ALA A 386 -8.15 -19.72 -1.41
N THR A 387 -7.14 -19.86 -2.27
CA THR A 387 -7.20 -19.40 -3.67
C THR A 387 -8.30 -20.11 -4.45
N GLU A 388 -8.42 -21.43 -4.29
CA GLU A 388 -9.50 -22.21 -4.89
C GLU A 388 -10.88 -21.74 -4.42
N ARG A 389 -11.05 -21.43 -3.13
CA ARG A 389 -12.32 -20.92 -2.60
C ARG A 389 -12.64 -19.54 -3.16
N VAL A 390 -11.66 -18.66 -3.30
CA VAL A 390 -11.85 -17.35 -3.97
C VAL A 390 -12.32 -17.55 -5.41
N ALA A 391 -11.68 -18.46 -6.17
CA ALA A 391 -12.12 -18.79 -7.53
C ALA A 391 -13.58 -19.30 -7.57
N TRP A 392 -13.99 -20.13 -6.60
CA TRP A 392 -15.38 -20.58 -6.51
C TRP A 392 -16.37 -19.43 -6.22
N HIS A 393 -15.98 -18.40 -5.46
CA HIS A 393 -16.81 -17.20 -5.29
C HIS A 393 -16.93 -16.42 -6.60
N THR A 394 -15.84 -16.29 -7.35
CA THR A 394 -15.84 -15.66 -8.67
C THR A 394 -16.76 -16.39 -9.64
N ASP A 395 -16.63 -17.72 -9.75
CA ASP A 395 -17.51 -18.56 -10.58
C ASP A 395 -18.99 -18.37 -10.22
N ALA A 396 -19.31 -18.47 -8.93
CA ALA A 396 -20.67 -18.36 -8.43
C ALA A 396 -21.24 -16.96 -8.69
N PHE A 397 -20.44 -15.91 -8.45
CA PHE A 397 -20.82 -14.53 -8.77
C PHE A 397 -21.18 -14.37 -10.25
N HIS A 398 -20.30 -14.78 -11.16
CA HIS A 398 -20.56 -14.61 -12.59
C HIS A 398 -21.76 -15.44 -13.07
N GLN A 399 -22.00 -16.62 -12.49
CA GLN A 399 -23.18 -17.42 -12.80
C GLN A 399 -24.47 -16.72 -12.36
N ILE A 400 -24.51 -16.24 -11.12
CA ILE A 400 -25.67 -15.53 -10.56
C ILE A 400 -25.91 -14.24 -11.33
N TRP A 401 -24.86 -13.45 -11.58
CA TRP A 401 -24.97 -12.19 -12.30
C TRP A 401 -25.52 -12.38 -13.72
N ARG A 402 -25.02 -13.37 -14.47
CA ARG A 402 -25.55 -13.70 -15.82
C ARG A 402 -27.00 -14.16 -15.79
N THR A 403 -27.42 -14.83 -14.72
CA THR A 403 -28.81 -15.26 -14.55
C THR A 403 -29.72 -14.08 -14.23
N ALA A 404 -29.26 -13.16 -13.38
CA ALA A 404 -30.00 -11.95 -13.01
C ALA A 404 -30.05 -10.91 -14.14
N HIS A 405 -29.06 -10.89 -15.05
CA HIS A 405 -28.95 -9.94 -16.14
C HIS A 405 -28.74 -10.64 -17.49
N PRO A 406 -29.73 -11.41 -17.99
CA PRO A 406 -29.56 -12.26 -19.17
C PRO A 406 -29.33 -11.48 -20.48
N THR A 407 -29.66 -10.19 -20.50
CA THR A 407 -29.47 -9.29 -21.64
C THR A 407 -28.25 -8.38 -21.52
N ALA A 408 -27.52 -8.44 -20.40
CA ALA A 408 -26.38 -7.55 -20.18
C ALA A 408 -25.16 -7.99 -20.99
N ASP A 409 -24.45 -7.01 -21.54
CA ASP A 409 -23.22 -7.24 -22.30
C ASP A 409 -22.10 -7.70 -21.35
N ASN A 410 -21.40 -8.78 -21.71
CA ASN A 410 -20.19 -9.24 -21.02
C ASN A 410 -19.12 -8.15 -20.93
N ALA A 411 -19.10 -7.18 -21.85
CA ALA A 411 -18.17 -6.04 -21.79
C ALA A 411 -18.46 -5.10 -20.59
N THR A 412 -19.67 -5.13 -20.05
CA THR A 412 -20.11 -4.31 -18.91
C THR A 412 -20.23 -5.09 -17.60
N ALA A 413 -20.18 -6.42 -17.65
CA ALA A 413 -20.30 -7.31 -16.50
C ALA A 413 -19.25 -6.97 -15.42
N PRO A 414 -19.63 -6.77 -14.15
CA PRO A 414 -18.69 -6.37 -13.10
C PRO A 414 -17.49 -7.30 -13.01
N TRP A 415 -16.33 -6.71 -12.72
CA TRP A 415 -15.13 -7.47 -12.39
C TRP A 415 -15.21 -8.00 -10.97
N THR A 416 -14.96 -9.27 -10.73
CA THR A 416 -14.70 -9.70 -9.34
C THR A 416 -13.34 -9.18 -8.90
N SER A 417 -13.24 -8.74 -7.65
CA SER A 417 -11.96 -8.30 -7.11
C SER A 417 -11.76 -8.73 -5.67
N THR A 418 -10.52 -8.66 -5.19
CA THR A 418 -10.19 -8.76 -3.76
C THR A 418 -9.03 -7.84 -3.43
N LEU A 419 -8.96 -7.34 -2.19
CA LEU A 419 -7.77 -6.67 -1.68
C LEU A 419 -6.89 -7.69 -0.96
N VAL A 420 -5.63 -7.79 -1.37
CA VAL A 420 -4.62 -8.54 -0.61
C VAL A 420 -3.97 -7.64 0.43
N ALA A 421 -3.35 -8.22 1.45
CA ALA A 421 -2.82 -7.46 2.57
C ALA A 421 -1.75 -6.43 2.17
N ASP A 422 -1.76 -5.28 2.83
CA ASP A 422 -0.79 -4.18 2.64
C ASP A 422 0.60 -4.48 3.19
N HIS A 423 0.67 -5.35 4.19
CA HIS A 423 1.88 -5.71 4.87
C HIS A 423 2.83 -6.47 3.92
N PRO A 424 4.16 -6.43 4.10
CA PRO A 424 5.13 -6.96 3.15
C PRO A 424 5.10 -8.50 2.95
N TYR A 425 4.08 -9.20 3.44
CA TYR A 425 3.92 -10.66 3.46
C TYR A 425 3.15 -11.14 2.22
N PHE A 426 3.83 -11.22 1.08
CA PHE A 426 3.16 -11.47 -0.20
C PHE A 426 2.87 -12.96 -0.48
N ALA A 427 3.49 -13.87 0.27
CA ALA A 427 3.11 -15.29 0.33
C ALA A 427 3.59 -15.98 1.64
N GLY A 428 3.83 -15.18 2.69
CA GLY A 428 4.51 -15.62 3.89
C GLY A 428 3.59 -16.08 5.01
N SER A 429 4.17 -16.84 5.92
CA SER A 429 3.58 -17.29 7.19
C SER A 429 3.67 -16.23 8.30
N GLY A 430 4.46 -15.16 8.09
CA GLY A 430 4.78 -14.15 9.12
C GLY A 430 5.80 -14.62 10.17
N LEU A 431 6.36 -15.82 10.03
CA LEU A 431 7.17 -16.52 11.03
C LEU A 431 8.48 -15.83 11.45
N GLY A 432 9.23 -15.25 10.50
CA GLY A 432 10.55 -14.67 10.74
C GLY A 432 10.52 -13.20 11.18
N MET A 433 9.33 -12.61 11.28
CA MET A 433 9.14 -11.20 11.63
C MET A 433 8.61 -10.97 13.04
N GLY A 434 8.48 -12.03 13.85
CA GLY A 434 7.97 -11.91 15.23
C GLY A 434 6.51 -11.46 15.31
N MET A 435 5.72 -11.71 14.26
CA MET A 435 4.31 -11.32 14.21
C MET A 435 3.50 -12.11 15.26
N GLU A 436 2.88 -11.39 16.17
CA GLU A 436 1.84 -11.91 17.08
C GLU A 436 0.50 -12.01 16.34
N PRO A 437 -0.47 -12.80 16.84
CA PRO A 437 -1.85 -12.81 16.33
C PRO A 437 -2.40 -11.38 16.10
N ASN A 438 -2.51 -10.98 14.84
CA ASN A 438 -3.01 -9.66 14.46
C ASN A 438 -4.55 -9.70 14.30
N PRO A 439 -5.33 -8.87 15.02
CA PRO A 439 -6.78 -8.81 14.87
C PRO A 439 -7.24 -8.45 13.44
N ALA A 440 -6.44 -7.69 12.66
CA ALA A 440 -6.73 -7.43 11.24
C ALA A 440 -6.90 -8.73 10.45
N TRP A 441 -6.14 -9.76 10.81
CA TRP A 441 -6.20 -11.11 10.19
C TRP A 441 -6.89 -12.12 11.10
N SER A 442 -7.75 -11.65 12.01
CA SER A 442 -8.49 -12.50 12.96
C SER A 442 -7.59 -13.42 13.80
N GLY A 443 -6.34 -13.02 14.05
CA GLY A 443 -5.40 -13.74 14.91
C GLY A 443 -4.59 -14.88 14.24
N HIS A 444 -4.74 -15.13 12.94
CA HIS A 444 -4.01 -16.20 12.25
C HIS A 444 -3.26 -15.68 11.01
N PRO A 445 -1.95 -15.39 11.11
CA PRO A 445 -1.18 -14.92 9.97
C PRO A 445 -0.86 -16.07 9.02
N LEU A 446 -1.57 -16.12 7.89
CA LEU A 446 -1.06 -16.76 6.67
C LEU A 446 -1.64 -16.00 5.47
N ALA A 447 -0.79 -15.22 4.82
CA ALA A 447 -1.15 -14.58 3.57
C ALA A 447 -1.40 -15.66 2.51
N MET A 448 -2.37 -15.39 1.64
CA MET A 448 -2.54 -16.20 0.42
C MET A 448 -1.30 -16.06 -0.46
N ASP A 449 -1.04 -17.03 -1.34
CA ASP A 449 -0.03 -16.89 -2.38
C ASP A 449 -0.57 -15.96 -3.48
N TRP A 450 -0.01 -14.76 -3.58
CA TRP A 450 -0.45 -13.75 -4.55
C TRP A 450 -0.14 -14.13 -5.99
N PHE A 451 0.95 -14.87 -6.21
CA PHE A 451 1.30 -15.36 -7.55
C PHE A 451 0.29 -16.41 -7.99
N GLU A 452 -0.11 -17.32 -7.11
CA GLU A 452 -1.14 -18.32 -7.43
C GLU A 452 -2.52 -17.68 -7.62
N LEU A 453 -2.89 -16.68 -6.81
CA LEU A 453 -4.11 -15.89 -7.01
C LEU A 453 -4.13 -15.26 -8.43
N ALA A 454 -3.01 -14.69 -8.85
CA ALA A 454 -2.86 -14.05 -10.15
C ALA A 454 -2.81 -15.04 -11.32
N ARG A 455 -2.04 -16.13 -11.16
CA ARG A 455 -1.80 -17.15 -12.18
C ARG A 455 -3.08 -17.92 -12.51
N SER A 456 -3.85 -18.27 -11.47
CA SER A 456 -5.12 -18.99 -11.60
C SER A 456 -6.26 -18.11 -12.10
N GLY A 457 -6.13 -16.78 -12.02
CA GLY A 457 -7.23 -15.86 -12.31
C GLY A 457 -8.38 -16.02 -11.31
N ALA A 458 -8.07 -16.25 -10.03
CA ALA A 458 -9.08 -16.49 -8.99
C ALA A 458 -10.07 -15.31 -8.83
N VAL A 459 -9.67 -14.11 -9.24
CA VAL A 459 -10.52 -12.92 -9.42
C VAL A 459 -10.16 -12.24 -10.74
N ASP A 460 -11.07 -11.44 -11.29
CA ASP A 460 -10.78 -10.68 -12.52
C ASP A 460 -9.76 -9.55 -12.30
N LEU A 461 -9.77 -8.95 -11.10
CA LEU A 461 -8.91 -7.85 -10.68
C LEU A 461 -8.35 -8.10 -9.28
N ALA A 462 -7.05 -7.90 -9.07
CA ALA A 462 -6.46 -7.96 -7.74
C ALA A 462 -6.09 -6.55 -7.26
N GLY A 463 -6.43 -6.23 -6.01
CA GLY A 463 -6.04 -4.99 -5.36
C GLY A 463 -4.80 -5.17 -4.50
N ILE A 464 -3.84 -4.28 -4.66
CA ILE A 464 -2.68 -4.07 -3.78
C ILE A 464 -2.89 -2.77 -2.99
N GLU A 465 -2.29 -2.65 -1.81
CA GLU A 465 -2.45 -1.49 -0.93
C GLU A 465 -1.11 -0.96 -0.41
N ASP A 466 -1.01 0.37 -0.29
CA ASP A 466 0.03 1.02 0.49
C ASP A 466 -0.48 1.58 1.81
N TRP A 467 0.35 1.53 2.85
CA TRP A 467 0.27 2.41 4.03
C TRP A 467 1.53 3.28 4.08
N MET A 468 1.82 3.91 2.94
CA MET A 468 3.03 4.71 2.72
C MET A 468 2.70 6.18 2.52
N GLY A 469 3.59 7.06 3.00
CA GLY A 469 3.36 8.51 2.96
C GLY A 469 2.66 9.03 4.23
N LEU A 470 2.33 8.15 5.17
CA LEU A 470 1.71 8.51 6.45
C LEU A 470 2.63 9.39 7.28
N GLN A 471 3.95 9.37 7.04
CA GLN A 471 4.86 10.26 7.75
C GLN A 471 4.57 11.75 7.51
N TYR A 472 4.01 12.08 6.36
CA TYR A 472 3.65 13.45 6.02
C TYR A 472 2.33 13.87 6.68
N MET A 473 1.56 12.91 7.18
CA MET A 473 0.33 13.15 7.93
C MET A 473 0.55 13.06 9.44
N TYR A 474 1.24 12.02 9.91
CA TYR A 474 1.30 11.65 11.32
C TYR A 474 2.70 11.80 11.93
N GLY A 475 3.70 12.13 11.11
CA GLY A 475 5.08 12.34 11.52
C GLY A 475 6.02 11.15 11.20
N PRO A 476 7.33 11.32 11.40
CA PRO A 476 8.39 10.44 10.86
C PRO A 476 8.35 8.96 11.28
N ASN A 477 7.55 8.60 12.28
CA ASN A 477 7.49 7.23 12.82
C ASN A 477 6.42 6.34 12.16
N TRP A 478 5.62 6.88 11.23
CA TRP A 478 4.42 6.20 10.70
C TRP A 478 4.62 5.50 9.35
N THR A 479 5.74 5.74 8.68
CA THR A 479 6.08 5.00 7.46
C THR A 479 7.54 4.59 7.50
N TRP A 480 7.76 3.29 7.34
CA TRP A 480 9.08 2.67 7.27
C TRP A 480 9.56 2.35 5.85
N GLU A 481 8.65 2.33 4.87
CA GLU A 481 8.91 1.96 3.46
C GLU A 481 8.99 3.17 2.51
N GLY A 482 9.56 2.94 1.33
CA GLY A 482 9.65 3.91 0.24
C GLY A 482 8.56 3.69 -0.81
N PHE A 483 8.17 4.74 -1.52
CA PHE A 483 6.93 4.76 -2.33
C PHE A 483 6.90 3.76 -3.49
N GLN A 484 8.07 3.35 -3.99
CA GLN A 484 8.18 2.35 -5.05
C GLN A 484 7.82 0.93 -4.60
N LEU A 485 7.49 0.71 -3.32
CA LEU A 485 6.85 -0.53 -2.88
C LEU A 485 5.52 -0.77 -3.62
N MET A 486 4.80 0.30 -4.00
CA MET A 486 3.58 0.20 -4.80
C MET A 486 3.88 -0.42 -6.18
N GLY A 487 4.96 0.03 -6.84
CA GLY A 487 5.45 -0.60 -8.07
C GLY A 487 5.89 -2.06 -7.86
N PHE A 488 6.62 -2.34 -6.79
CA PHE A 488 7.05 -3.70 -6.45
C PHE A 488 5.86 -4.67 -6.28
N GLN A 489 4.82 -4.27 -5.55
CA GLN A 489 3.60 -5.06 -5.38
C GLN A 489 2.83 -5.23 -6.70
N ALA A 490 2.76 -4.20 -7.54
CA ALA A 490 2.14 -4.30 -8.87
C ALA A 490 2.91 -5.27 -9.78
N ALA A 491 4.24 -5.29 -9.68
CA ALA A 491 5.10 -6.23 -10.42
C ALA A 491 4.82 -7.70 -10.04
N ILE A 492 4.45 -8.00 -8.79
CA ILE A 492 4.04 -9.37 -8.38
C ILE A 492 2.83 -9.84 -9.19
N PHE A 493 1.75 -9.08 -9.20
CA PHE A 493 0.52 -9.44 -9.94
C PHE A 493 0.73 -9.43 -11.45
N ARG A 494 1.51 -8.49 -11.98
CA ARG A 494 1.92 -8.53 -13.40
C ARG A 494 2.64 -9.84 -13.70
N SER A 495 3.59 -10.24 -12.87
CA SER A 495 4.45 -11.41 -13.15
C SER A 495 3.71 -12.74 -13.00
N GLY A 496 2.86 -12.86 -11.98
CA GLY A 496 2.02 -14.04 -11.74
C GLY A 496 0.94 -14.23 -12.82
N SER A 497 0.30 -13.13 -13.24
CA SER A 497 -0.71 -13.17 -14.32
C SER A 497 -0.12 -13.10 -15.74
N GLN A 498 1.20 -12.86 -15.86
CA GLN A 498 1.87 -12.55 -17.13
C GLN A 498 1.25 -11.35 -17.86
N GLY A 499 0.89 -10.31 -17.10
CA GLY A 499 0.27 -9.08 -17.58
C GLY A 499 -1.17 -9.22 -18.06
N ARG A 500 -1.83 -10.37 -17.82
CA ARG A 500 -3.23 -10.61 -18.25
C ARG A 500 -4.26 -10.04 -17.28
N GLN A 501 -3.95 -10.05 -15.99
CA GLN A 501 -4.86 -9.56 -14.94
C GLN A 501 -4.53 -8.10 -14.63
N PRO A 502 -5.49 -7.17 -14.73
CA PRO A 502 -5.25 -5.79 -14.31
C PRO A 502 -5.19 -5.67 -12.77
N THR A 503 -4.34 -4.76 -12.30
CA THR A 503 -4.13 -4.49 -10.86
C THR A 503 -4.83 -3.20 -10.44
N ILE A 504 -5.43 -3.22 -9.24
CA ILE A 504 -5.94 -2.04 -8.53
C ILE A 504 -4.87 -1.55 -7.55
N ALA A 505 -4.41 -0.31 -7.70
CA ALA A 505 -3.51 0.33 -6.74
C ALA A 505 -4.33 1.11 -5.70
N TRP A 506 -4.44 0.59 -4.48
CA TRP A 506 -5.05 1.27 -3.33
C TRP A 506 -4.00 2.15 -2.66
N ILE A 507 -4.22 3.46 -2.73
CA ILE A 507 -3.25 4.47 -2.32
C ILE A 507 -3.83 5.22 -1.13
N THR A 508 -3.17 5.14 0.04
CA THR A 508 -3.57 5.87 1.24
C THR A 508 -3.30 7.37 1.11
N PRO A 509 -3.99 8.21 1.91
CA PRO A 509 -3.85 9.66 1.82
C PRO A 509 -2.39 10.08 2.06
N SER A 510 -1.98 11.11 1.34
CA SER A 510 -0.66 11.73 1.42
C SER A 510 -0.73 13.12 0.77
N ASP A 511 0.42 13.80 0.66
CA ASP A 511 0.52 15.01 -0.15
C ASP A 511 0.49 14.72 -1.68
N GLU A 512 0.58 15.78 -2.48
CA GLU A 512 0.61 15.71 -3.95
C GLU A 512 1.73 14.80 -4.47
N THR A 513 2.95 15.02 -3.99
CA THR A 513 4.17 14.38 -4.51
C THR A 513 4.08 12.87 -4.33
N ASN A 514 3.73 12.44 -3.13
CA ASN A 514 3.59 11.03 -2.80
C ASN A 514 2.48 10.36 -3.62
N LEU A 515 1.33 11.02 -3.74
CA LEU A 515 0.20 10.46 -4.50
C LEU A 515 0.58 10.24 -5.97
N ARG A 516 1.24 11.23 -6.60
CA ARG A 516 1.67 11.15 -8.00
C ARG A 516 2.73 10.08 -8.22
N LEU A 517 3.75 10.00 -7.34
CA LEU A 517 4.81 9.01 -7.47
C LEU A 517 4.34 7.58 -7.19
N LYS A 518 3.50 7.36 -6.16
CA LYS A 518 2.90 6.03 -5.88
C LYS A 518 2.01 5.59 -7.05
N SER A 519 1.16 6.47 -7.56
CA SER A 519 0.30 6.19 -8.73
C SER A 519 1.14 5.87 -9.98
N SER A 520 2.18 6.66 -10.24
CA SER A 520 3.01 6.49 -11.43
C SER A 520 3.87 5.24 -11.36
N SER A 521 4.44 4.90 -10.19
CA SER A 521 5.18 3.64 -10.01
C SER A 521 4.28 2.42 -10.21
N ALA A 522 3.06 2.41 -9.66
CA ALA A 522 2.08 1.35 -9.96
C ALA A 522 1.76 1.28 -11.47
N LEU A 523 1.57 2.43 -12.12
CA LEU A 523 1.31 2.50 -13.57
C LEU A 523 2.52 2.02 -14.39
N CYS A 524 3.75 2.33 -13.99
CA CYS A 524 4.96 1.82 -14.64
C CYS A 524 5.04 0.29 -14.60
N GLN A 525 4.33 -0.35 -13.67
CA GLN A 525 4.36 -1.79 -13.44
C GLN A 525 3.08 -2.53 -13.90
N GLY A 526 2.11 -1.84 -14.53
CA GLY A 526 0.94 -2.48 -15.14
C GLY A 526 -0.41 -2.17 -14.49
N ALA A 527 -0.47 -1.37 -13.43
CA ALA A 527 -1.75 -1.04 -12.78
C ALA A 527 -2.65 -0.24 -13.73
N LYS A 528 -3.96 -0.58 -13.75
CA LYS A 528 -4.96 0.06 -14.63
C LYS A 528 -6.16 0.63 -13.88
N HIS A 529 -6.16 0.49 -12.56
CA HIS A 529 -7.19 1.01 -11.67
C HIS A 529 -6.52 1.65 -10.45
N PHE A 530 -6.85 2.90 -10.15
CA PHE A 530 -6.34 3.64 -8.99
C PHE A 530 -7.47 3.90 -8.00
N PHE A 531 -7.37 3.35 -6.80
CA PHE A 531 -8.25 3.66 -5.68
C PHE A 531 -7.54 4.62 -4.73
N TYR A 532 -8.06 5.84 -4.57
CA TYR A 532 -7.56 6.80 -3.59
C TYR A 532 -8.34 6.64 -2.27
N TRP A 533 -7.72 5.99 -1.29
CA TRP A 533 -8.30 5.68 0.03
C TRP A 533 -8.11 6.87 0.98
N THR A 534 -9.13 7.36 1.66
CA THR A 534 -10.51 7.48 1.13
C THR A 534 -11.01 8.91 1.29
N TYR A 535 -12.07 9.31 0.57
CA TYR A 535 -12.45 10.72 0.48
C TYR A 535 -12.85 11.32 1.83
N GLY A 536 -13.81 10.71 2.53
CA GLY A 536 -14.45 11.13 3.79
C GLY A 536 -14.20 12.57 4.25
N PRO A 537 -15.20 13.47 4.32
CA PRO A 537 -14.95 14.71 5.02
C PRO A 537 -14.95 14.46 6.53
N THR A 538 -13.96 15.03 7.24
CA THR A 538 -13.86 15.04 8.72
C THR A 538 -15.09 15.59 9.44
N ALA A 539 -15.95 16.33 8.72
CA ALA A 539 -17.31 16.67 9.15
C ALA A 539 -18.13 15.45 9.62
N THR A 540 -17.79 14.24 9.16
CA THR A 540 -18.55 13.00 9.41
C THR A 540 -17.69 11.84 9.90
N SER A 541 -16.43 12.09 10.27
CA SER A 541 -15.53 11.00 10.63
C SER A 541 -14.28 11.43 11.39
N THR A 542 -13.43 10.45 11.75
CA THR A 542 -12.36 10.55 12.74
C THR A 542 -11.01 10.97 12.16
N GLU A 543 -10.40 10.22 11.22
CA GLU A 543 -9.11 10.57 10.58
C GLU A 543 -8.79 9.67 9.37
N ASN A 544 -7.67 9.93 8.68
CA ASN A 544 -7.16 9.25 7.47
C ASN A 544 -7.93 9.53 6.16
N TYR A 545 -8.37 10.78 5.95
CA TYR A 545 -9.09 11.15 4.73
C TYR A 545 -8.35 12.17 3.88
N TRP A 546 -8.32 11.93 2.57
CA TRP A 546 -7.61 12.84 1.67
C TRP A 546 -8.41 14.11 1.34
N SER A 547 -9.74 14.14 1.58
CA SER A 547 -10.56 15.32 1.22
C SER A 547 -10.13 16.61 1.92
N ASP A 548 -9.43 16.51 3.04
CA ASP A 548 -8.94 17.65 3.80
C ASP A 548 -7.45 17.94 3.54
N LEU A 549 -6.81 17.20 2.64
CA LEU A 549 -5.44 17.40 2.20
C LEU A 549 -5.43 18.18 0.87
N ARG A 550 -5.12 19.48 0.91
CA ARG A 550 -5.10 20.30 -0.31
C ARG A 550 -4.20 19.73 -1.42
N GLY A 551 -3.03 19.20 -1.05
CA GLY A 551 -2.08 18.61 -2.01
C GLY A 551 -2.69 17.44 -2.81
N ALA A 552 -3.57 16.65 -2.21
CA ALA A 552 -4.20 15.53 -2.89
C ALA A 552 -5.06 15.97 -4.09
N TYR A 553 -5.69 17.15 -4.05
CA TYR A 553 -6.54 17.65 -5.15
C TYR A 553 -5.73 17.90 -6.43
N HIS A 554 -4.56 18.52 -6.31
CA HIS A 554 -3.66 18.75 -7.44
C HIS A 554 -3.10 17.43 -7.97
N GLY A 555 -2.69 16.53 -7.08
CA GLY A 555 -2.18 15.21 -7.46
C GLY A 555 -3.22 14.37 -8.21
N VAL A 556 -4.44 14.28 -7.69
CA VAL A 556 -5.54 13.54 -8.34
C VAL A 556 -5.87 14.17 -9.69
N ALA A 557 -6.04 15.49 -9.77
CA ALA A 557 -6.36 16.17 -11.03
C ALA A 557 -5.27 15.97 -12.11
N ALA A 558 -3.99 15.98 -11.72
CA ALA A 558 -2.88 15.70 -12.62
C ALA A 558 -2.94 14.24 -13.13
N MET A 559 -3.08 13.27 -12.22
CA MET A 559 -3.15 11.85 -12.59
C MET A 559 -4.37 11.54 -13.47
N THR A 560 -5.56 12.05 -13.15
CA THR A 560 -6.77 11.77 -13.95
C THR A 560 -6.69 12.37 -15.34
N ARG A 561 -6.11 13.58 -15.48
CA ARG A 561 -5.81 14.18 -16.80
C ARG A 561 -4.83 13.34 -17.61
N GLN A 562 -3.76 12.85 -16.99
CA GLN A 562 -2.77 12.00 -17.64
C GLN A 562 -3.38 10.67 -18.12
N LEU A 563 -4.12 9.99 -17.25
CA LEU A 563 -4.81 8.75 -17.58
C LEU A 563 -5.83 8.94 -18.70
N ALA A 564 -6.65 9.99 -18.64
CA ALA A 564 -7.65 10.29 -19.69
C ALA A 564 -7.00 10.59 -21.05
N ALA A 565 -5.85 11.26 -21.07
CA ALA A 565 -5.15 11.55 -22.33
C ALA A 565 -4.47 10.31 -22.95
N ALA A 566 -4.07 9.35 -22.13
CA ALA A 566 -3.29 8.18 -22.53
C ALA A 566 -4.11 6.88 -22.66
N GLU A 567 -5.36 6.84 -22.21
CA GLU A 567 -6.14 5.61 -22.06
C GLU A 567 -6.31 4.81 -23.36
N LYS A 568 -6.35 5.49 -24.52
CA LYS A 568 -6.50 4.81 -25.82
C LYS A 568 -5.33 3.88 -26.14
N ILE A 569 -4.17 4.10 -25.52
CA ILE A 569 -3.00 3.21 -25.61
C ILE A 569 -2.88 2.36 -24.35
N ILE A 570 -2.97 2.95 -23.15
CA ILE A 570 -2.72 2.23 -21.90
C ILE A 570 -3.79 1.17 -21.61
N ALA A 571 -5.07 1.48 -21.82
CA ALA A 571 -6.16 0.56 -21.49
C ALA A 571 -6.09 -0.75 -22.30
N PRO A 572 -6.00 -0.72 -23.65
CA PRO A 572 -5.83 -1.94 -24.45
C PRO A 572 -4.36 -2.43 -24.46
N GLY A 573 -3.40 -1.57 -24.12
CA GLY A 573 -1.99 -1.85 -24.29
C GLY A 573 -1.44 -2.90 -23.34
N ARG A 574 -0.37 -3.55 -23.80
CA ARG A 574 0.42 -4.51 -23.03
C ARG A 574 1.77 -3.93 -22.71
N MET A 575 2.26 -4.21 -21.51
CA MET A 575 3.63 -3.92 -21.11
C MET A 575 4.63 -4.64 -22.03
N ARG A 576 5.76 -4.00 -22.32
CA ARG A 576 6.84 -4.67 -23.06
C ARG A 576 7.40 -5.87 -22.27
N PRO A 577 7.69 -6.99 -22.94
CA PRO A 577 8.36 -8.12 -22.30
C PRO A 577 9.79 -7.75 -21.88
N THR A 578 10.32 -8.47 -20.90
CA THR A 578 11.68 -8.31 -20.40
C THR A 578 12.50 -9.60 -20.54
N LYS A 579 13.82 -9.47 -20.38
CA LYS A 579 14.80 -10.57 -20.31
C LYS A 579 15.43 -10.75 -18.94
N VAL A 580 14.98 -9.97 -17.96
CA VAL A 580 15.45 -10.02 -16.57
C VAL A 580 14.38 -10.62 -15.67
N ALA A 581 14.73 -11.69 -14.97
CA ALA A 581 13.90 -12.31 -13.95
C ALA A 581 14.50 -12.14 -12.55
N LEU A 582 13.63 -12.02 -11.55
CA LEU A 582 13.97 -12.09 -10.13
C LEU A 582 13.21 -13.27 -9.51
N LEU A 583 13.91 -14.20 -8.87
CA LEU A 583 13.25 -15.27 -8.13
C LEU A 583 12.54 -14.67 -6.90
N TYR A 584 11.28 -15.05 -6.74
CA TYR A 584 10.48 -14.82 -5.55
C TYR A 584 10.10 -16.18 -4.96
N SER A 585 10.95 -16.73 -4.09
CA SER A 585 10.71 -18.04 -3.49
C SER A 585 9.62 -17.96 -2.41
N ILE A 586 8.53 -18.69 -2.66
CA ILE A 586 7.45 -18.90 -1.68
C ILE A 586 7.99 -19.69 -0.49
N SER A 587 8.86 -20.67 -0.74
CA SER A 587 9.50 -21.44 0.34
C SER A 587 10.33 -20.55 1.28
N SER A 588 11.07 -19.58 0.76
CA SER A 588 11.80 -18.61 1.61
C SER A 588 10.87 -17.72 2.42
N ASP A 589 9.71 -17.35 1.89
CA ASP A 589 8.70 -16.57 2.60
C ASP A 589 7.95 -17.36 3.68
N LEU A 590 7.82 -18.67 3.51
CA LEU A 590 7.28 -19.55 4.53
C LEU A 590 8.23 -19.69 5.71
N TRP A 591 9.53 -19.86 5.46
CA TRP A 591 10.52 -20.10 6.51
C TRP A 591 11.11 -18.83 7.11
N GLN A 592 11.30 -17.80 6.29
CA GLN A 592 12.01 -16.56 6.61
C GLN A 592 13.26 -16.80 7.48
N PRO A 593 14.21 -17.64 7.03
CA PRO A 593 15.32 -18.10 7.88
C PRO A 593 16.23 -16.95 8.36
N PHE A 594 16.16 -15.79 7.70
CA PHE A 594 16.88 -14.56 8.07
C PHE A 594 15.93 -13.39 8.36
N GLY A 595 14.67 -13.66 8.67
CA GLY A 595 13.64 -12.64 8.91
C GLY A 595 13.46 -11.70 7.72
N TYR A 596 13.35 -10.39 8.00
CA TYR A 596 13.12 -9.35 6.99
C TYR A 596 14.26 -9.21 5.96
N VAL A 597 15.47 -9.65 6.30
CA VAL A 597 16.68 -9.38 5.51
C VAL A 597 16.54 -9.89 4.08
N SER A 598 16.13 -11.15 3.89
CA SER A 598 15.96 -11.73 2.55
C SER A 598 14.90 -10.97 1.72
N MET A 599 13.80 -10.56 2.35
CA MET A 599 12.72 -9.83 1.68
C MET A 599 13.18 -8.44 1.25
N LEU A 600 13.88 -7.73 2.15
CA LEU A 600 14.42 -6.40 1.87
C LEU A 600 15.49 -6.45 0.79
N GLU A 601 16.34 -7.47 0.80
CA GLU A 601 17.37 -7.69 -0.22
C GLU A 601 16.75 -7.86 -1.61
N ARG A 602 15.74 -8.73 -1.77
CA ARG A 602 15.02 -8.87 -3.05
C ARG A 602 14.47 -7.54 -3.55
N ARG A 603 13.91 -6.74 -2.65
CA ARG A 603 13.39 -5.41 -3.01
C ARG A 603 14.50 -4.46 -3.42
N GLY A 604 15.64 -4.47 -2.74
CA GLY A 604 16.82 -3.68 -3.10
C GLY A 604 17.34 -4.03 -4.50
N LEU A 605 17.42 -5.33 -4.82
CA LEU A 605 17.78 -5.82 -6.16
C LEU A 605 16.76 -5.38 -7.23
N TYR A 606 15.46 -5.49 -6.94
CA TYR A 606 14.42 -5.01 -7.84
C TYR A 606 14.56 -3.50 -8.13
N LEU A 607 14.77 -2.70 -7.08
CA LEU A 607 14.87 -1.24 -7.22
C LEU A 607 16.12 -0.84 -8.00
N SER A 608 17.27 -1.50 -7.79
CA SER A 608 18.47 -1.22 -8.58
C SER A 608 18.22 -1.44 -10.07
N LEU A 609 17.55 -2.52 -10.44
CA LEU A 609 17.21 -2.87 -11.82
C LEU A 609 16.24 -1.87 -12.45
N VAL A 610 15.14 -1.54 -11.76
CA VAL A 610 14.14 -0.57 -12.26
C VAL A 610 14.73 0.83 -12.40
N HIS A 611 15.72 1.21 -11.57
CA HIS A 611 16.42 2.49 -11.69
C HIS A 611 17.30 2.61 -12.94
N ASP A 612 17.64 1.51 -13.61
CA ASP A 612 18.27 1.49 -14.94
C ASP A 612 17.29 0.98 -16.02
N GLN A 613 15.99 1.15 -15.80
CA GLN A 613 14.92 0.89 -16.77
C GLN A 613 14.81 -0.57 -17.23
N TYR A 614 15.33 -1.52 -16.44
CA TYR A 614 14.99 -2.92 -16.58
C TYR A 614 13.60 -3.16 -16.01
N LEU A 615 12.65 -3.58 -16.84
CA LEU A 615 11.44 -4.22 -16.32
C LEU A 615 11.84 -5.59 -15.75
N VAL A 616 11.31 -5.96 -14.59
CA VAL A 616 11.68 -7.22 -13.91
C VAL A 616 10.45 -8.09 -13.77
N ASP A 617 10.49 -9.31 -14.30
CA ASP A 617 9.45 -10.30 -13.99
C ASP A 617 9.86 -11.15 -12.79
N MET A 618 8.97 -11.24 -11.81
CA MET A 618 9.16 -12.06 -10.61
C MET A 618 8.67 -13.49 -10.88
N LEU A 619 9.56 -14.46 -10.72
CA LEU A 619 9.24 -15.87 -10.94
C LEU A 619 9.19 -16.61 -9.61
N THR A 620 8.14 -17.37 -9.39
CA THR A 620 8.09 -18.34 -8.28
C THR A 620 8.83 -19.62 -8.64
N GLU A 621 8.97 -20.50 -7.66
CA GLU A 621 9.53 -21.84 -7.84
C GLU A 621 8.67 -22.66 -8.83
N GLU A 622 7.35 -22.52 -8.77
CA GLU A 622 6.39 -23.13 -9.70
C GLU A 622 6.58 -22.63 -11.14
N ASP A 623 6.82 -21.33 -11.32
CA ASP A 623 7.09 -20.73 -12.63
C ASP A 623 8.38 -21.29 -13.25
N VAL A 624 9.42 -21.45 -12.42
CA VAL A 624 10.69 -22.07 -12.81
C VAL A 624 10.49 -23.54 -13.19
N GLU A 625 9.74 -24.30 -12.39
CA GLU A 625 9.43 -25.71 -12.66
C GLU A 625 8.62 -25.90 -13.95
N ALA A 626 7.74 -24.95 -14.26
CA ALA A 626 6.96 -24.88 -15.50
C ALA A 626 7.80 -24.47 -16.72
N GLY A 627 9.08 -24.10 -16.53
CA GLY A 627 10.01 -23.82 -17.61
C GLY A 627 10.07 -22.36 -18.05
N ARG A 628 9.48 -21.43 -17.30
CA ARG A 628 9.43 -20.00 -17.68
C ARG A 628 10.81 -19.34 -17.79
N LEU A 629 11.86 -19.92 -17.21
CA LEU A 629 13.23 -19.41 -17.39
C LEU A 629 13.69 -19.38 -18.84
N ALA A 630 13.07 -20.14 -19.75
CA ALA A 630 13.38 -20.11 -21.17
C ALA A 630 13.18 -18.73 -21.82
N ASP A 631 12.36 -17.86 -21.22
CA ASP A 631 12.06 -16.53 -21.75
C ASP A 631 13.09 -15.46 -21.36
N TYR A 632 14.01 -15.77 -20.44
CA TYR A 632 14.92 -14.82 -19.80
C TYR A 632 16.40 -15.16 -20.04
N ASP A 633 17.24 -14.13 -19.96
CA ASP A 633 18.69 -14.25 -20.11
C ASP A 633 19.41 -14.21 -18.74
N VAL A 634 18.79 -13.56 -17.75
CA VAL A 634 19.34 -13.36 -16.41
C VAL A 634 18.30 -13.66 -15.34
N LEU A 635 18.71 -14.42 -14.31
CA LEU A 635 17.95 -14.67 -13.08
C LEU A 635 18.73 -14.13 -11.89
N TYR A 636 18.09 -13.24 -11.13
CA TYR A 636 18.55 -12.79 -9.81
C TYR A 636 17.87 -13.60 -8.71
N THR A 637 18.58 -13.89 -7.62
CA THR A 637 17.97 -14.51 -6.43
C THR A 637 18.72 -14.12 -5.16
N ALA A 638 17.98 -13.83 -4.09
CA ALA A 638 18.49 -13.62 -2.73
C ALA A 638 17.93 -14.67 -1.74
N ASP A 639 17.14 -15.61 -2.26
CA ASP A 639 16.28 -16.47 -1.45
C ASP A 639 17.02 -17.75 -1.02
N PRO A 640 17.17 -18.02 0.29
CA PRO A 640 17.92 -19.16 0.76
C PRO A 640 17.23 -20.50 0.55
N CYS A 641 15.92 -20.57 0.75
CA CYS A 641 15.12 -21.78 0.56
C CYS A 641 14.56 -21.80 -0.86
N ILE A 642 14.94 -22.78 -1.68
CA ILE A 642 14.45 -22.98 -3.05
C ILE A 642 14.16 -24.47 -3.25
N LYS A 643 12.96 -24.81 -3.75
CA LYS A 643 12.52 -26.16 -4.09
C LYS A 643 13.60 -26.90 -4.84
N ARG A 644 13.92 -28.12 -4.41
CA ARG A 644 14.98 -28.92 -5.06
C ARG A 644 14.78 -29.01 -6.57
N ARG A 645 13.53 -29.18 -7.01
CA ARG A 645 13.19 -29.25 -8.44
C ARG A 645 13.39 -27.92 -9.16
N ALA A 646 13.00 -26.79 -8.57
CA ALA A 646 13.28 -25.47 -9.11
C ALA A 646 14.79 -25.20 -9.19
N ALA A 647 15.55 -25.51 -8.14
CA ALA A 647 17.01 -25.39 -8.11
C ALA A 647 17.68 -26.23 -9.21
N GLN A 648 17.23 -27.46 -9.44
CA GLN A 648 17.69 -28.30 -10.57
C GLN A 648 17.42 -27.65 -11.92
N LYS A 649 16.22 -27.07 -12.11
CA LYS A 649 15.85 -26.37 -13.35
C LYS A 649 16.69 -25.12 -13.58
N ILE A 650 16.96 -24.34 -12.53
CA ILE A 650 17.86 -23.19 -12.58
C ILE A 650 19.26 -23.64 -12.98
N ALA A 651 19.85 -24.63 -12.30
CA ALA A 651 21.19 -25.14 -12.63
C ALA A 651 21.28 -25.64 -14.08
N ALA A 652 20.25 -26.35 -14.57
CA ALA A 652 20.17 -26.80 -15.95
C ALA A 652 20.07 -25.63 -16.95
N TRP A 653 19.30 -24.60 -16.63
CA TRP A 653 19.16 -23.39 -17.46
C TRP A 653 20.48 -22.58 -17.52
N VAL A 654 21.18 -22.43 -16.39
CA VAL A 654 22.53 -21.82 -16.38
C VAL A 654 23.47 -22.64 -17.25
N LYS A 655 23.50 -23.96 -17.09
CA LYS A 655 24.32 -24.86 -17.93
C LYS A 655 24.05 -24.67 -19.43
N ALA A 656 22.81 -24.33 -19.80
CA ALA A 656 22.38 -24.12 -21.17
C ALA A 656 22.71 -22.74 -21.75
N GLY A 657 23.11 -21.75 -20.93
CA GLY A 657 23.51 -20.42 -21.40
C GLY A 657 23.04 -19.26 -20.52
N GLY A 658 22.12 -19.50 -19.58
CA GLY A 658 21.59 -18.49 -18.68
C GLY A 658 22.66 -17.88 -17.75
N HIS A 659 22.35 -16.71 -17.19
CA HIS A 659 23.15 -16.11 -16.12
C HIS A 659 22.41 -16.10 -14.78
N LEU A 660 23.06 -16.60 -13.73
CA LEU A 660 22.52 -16.58 -12.38
C LEU A 660 23.30 -15.62 -11.48
N GLN A 661 22.63 -14.62 -10.91
CA GLN A 661 23.20 -13.79 -9.85
C GLN A 661 22.55 -14.13 -8.52
N GLY A 662 23.35 -14.67 -7.60
CA GLY A 662 22.94 -15.01 -6.23
C GLY A 662 23.50 -14.02 -5.24
N THR A 663 22.70 -13.61 -4.25
CA THR A 663 23.17 -12.81 -3.10
C THR A 663 22.85 -13.50 -1.78
N THR A 664 23.45 -13.01 -0.70
CA THR A 664 23.24 -13.53 0.67
C THR A 664 23.58 -15.02 0.77
N ALA A 665 22.55 -15.89 0.81
CA ALA A 665 22.67 -17.34 0.93
C ALA A 665 21.79 -18.06 -0.11
N ALA A 666 21.64 -17.47 -1.29
CA ALA A 666 20.70 -17.92 -2.31
C ALA A 666 20.82 -19.41 -2.65
N GLY A 667 19.71 -20.14 -2.54
CA GLY A 667 19.61 -21.57 -2.86
C GLY A 667 20.41 -22.51 -1.97
N SER A 668 20.87 -22.06 -0.80
CA SER A 668 21.60 -22.88 0.16
C SER A 668 20.73 -23.90 0.90
N ARG A 669 19.41 -23.79 0.75
CA ARG A 669 18.42 -24.62 1.42
C ARG A 669 17.29 -25.02 0.49
N ASP A 670 16.60 -26.11 0.81
CA ASP A 670 15.45 -26.58 0.07
C ASP A 670 14.12 -26.07 0.65
N GLU A 671 13.01 -26.54 0.09
CA GLU A 671 11.66 -26.17 0.52
C GLU A 671 11.31 -26.58 1.96
N PHE A 672 12.10 -27.45 2.58
CA PHE A 672 11.95 -27.86 3.98
C PHE A 672 12.96 -27.17 4.90
N ASN A 673 13.67 -26.15 4.40
CA ASN A 673 14.72 -25.43 5.11
C ASN A 673 15.93 -26.34 5.46
N GLU A 674 16.11 -27.44 4.71
CA GLU A 674 17.23 -28.37 4.83
C GLU A 674 18.37 -27.98 3.87
N PRO A 675 19.65 -28.25 4.17
CA PRO A 675 20.77 -27.89 3.28
C PRO A 675 20.60 -28.40 1.84
N CYS A 676 20.90 -27.55 0.87
CA CYS A 676 20.80 -27.85 -0.55
C CYS A 676 22.05 -27.40 -1.31
N ASP A 677 22.61 -28.30 -2.12
CA ASP A 677 23.88 -28.13 -2.84
C ASP A 677 23.70 -27.82 -4.33
N LEU A 678 22.47 -27.89 -4.84
CA LEU A 678 22.17 -27.90 -6.27
C LEU A 678 22.61 -26.62 -7.01
N LEU A 679 22.56 -25.45 -6.35
CA LEU A 679 23.03 -24.20 -6.95
C LEU A 679 24.48 -23.86 -6.61
N ALA A 680 25.06 -24.47 -5.57
CA ALA A 680 26.45 -24.22 -5.17
C ALA A 680 27.43 -24.54 -6.31
N VAL A 681 27.18 -25.63 -7.06
CA VAL A 681 27.97 -26.00 -8.24
C VAL A 681 27.88 -24.97 -9.37
N ALA A 682 26.71 -24.36 -9.57
CA ALA A 682 26.54 -23.33 -10.59
C ALA A 682 27.31 -22.06 -10.18
N PHE A 683 27.25 -21.69 -8.90
CA PHE A 683 28.00 -20.57 -8.33
C PHE A 683 29.51 -20.81 -8.21
N GLY A 684 29.98 -22.05 -8.34
CA GLY A 684 31.39 -22.39 -8.16
C GLY A 684 31.86 -22.22 -6.72
N VAL A 685 30.99 -22.56 -5.76
CA VAL A 685 31.24 -22.46 -4.31
C VAL A 685 30.93 -23.78 -3.62
N ALA A 686 31.50 -24.00 -2.43
CA ALA A 686 31.15 -25.13 -1.59
C ALA A 686 29.70 -24.99 -1.08
N PRO A 687 28.95 -26.11 -0.94
CA PRO A 687 27.56 -26.06 -0.51
C PRO A 687 27.37 -25.74 0.98
N GLU A 688 28.39 -25.94 1.80
CA GLU A 688 28.35 -25.59 3.21
C GLU A 688 28.60 -24.08 3.37
N LEU A 689 27.55 -23.35 3.76
CA LEU A 689 27.61 -21.91 4.01
C LEU A 689 27.40 -21.63 5.50
N LYS A 690 28.20 -20.71 6.05
CA LYS A 690 27.95 -20.14 7.38
C LYS A 690 27.45 -18.72 7.21
N VAL A 691 26.23 -18.47 7.69
CA VAL A 691 25.56 -17.18 7.56
C VAL A 691 25.56 -16.47 8.90
N GLU A 692 26.14 -15.28 8.93
CA GLU A 692 26.00 -14.32 10.01
C GLU A 692 24.89 -13.33 9.63
N THR A 693 23.75 -13.41 10.30
CA THR A 693 22.65 -12.45 10.12
C THR A 693 22.77 -11.30 11.09
N GLN A 694 22.67 -10.07 10.60
CA GLN A 694 22.73 -8.88 11.44
C GLN A 694 21.36 -8.60 12.07
N PRO A 695 21.27 -8.51 13.42
CA PRO A 695 20.05 -8.03 14.07
C PRO A 695 19.91 -6.52 13.88
N GLY A 696 18.69 -6.02 13.78
CA GLY A 696 18.46 -4.57 13.67
C GLY A 696 17.08 -4.18 13.17
N ARG A 697 16.82 -2.88 13.19
CA ARG A 697 15.62 -2.28 12.59
C ARG A 697 15.94 -1.89 11.15
N TYR A 698 15.44 -2.68 10.22
CA TYR A 698 15.65 -2.51 8.77
C TYR A 698 14.66 -1.55 8.10
N HIS A 699 14.19 -0.54 8.85
CA HIS A 699 13.25 0.45 8.31
C HIS A 699 14.03 1.35 7.36
N ILE A 700 13.71 1.32 6.06
CA ILE A 700 14.49 2.06 5.05
C ILE A 700 14.43 3.56 5.30
N ARG A 701 13.26 4.09 5.72
CA ARG A 701 13.08 5.50 6.10
C ARG A 701 13.56 5.79 7.53
N GLY A 702 14.85 5.60 7.78
CA GLY A 702 15.54 6.14 8.96
C GLY A 702 16.40 5.13 9.73
N ALA A 703 15.81 4.02 10.20
CA ALA A 703 16.53 3.14 11.13
C ALA A 703 17.68 2.37 10.45
N LEU A 704 17.54 2.04 9.15
CA LEU A 704 18.58 1.37 8.36
C LEU A 704 19.88 2.21 8.28
N ASN A 705 19.78 3.54 8.30
CA ASN A 705 20.95 4.42 8.27
C ASN A 705 21.85 4.24 9.50
N ASN A 706 21.27 3.84 10.63
CA ASN A 706 21.97 3.69 11.90
C ASN A 706 22.65 2.32 12.08
N LEU A 707 22.35 1.34 11.22
CA LEU A 707 22.99 0.03 11.30
C LEU A 707 24.46 0.13 10.86
N PRO A 708 25.42 -0.40 11.63
CA PRO A 708 26.81 -0.47 11.18
C PRO A 708 26.94 -1.46 10.02
N TYR A 709 28.01 -1.33 9.24
CA TYR A 709 28.41 -2.39 8.34
C TYR A 709 28.99 -3.56 9.13
N LEU A 710 28.65 -4.79 8.73
CA LEU A 710 29.25 -6.02 9.24
C LEU A 710 30.71 -6.13 8.80
N ASP A 711 31.01 -5.68 7.58
CA ASP A 711 32.34 -5.76 6.97
C ASP A 711 32.44 -4.78 5.79
N GLN A 712 33.61 -4.72 5.15
CA GLN A 712 33.80 -4.04 3.86
C GLN A 712 34.20 -5.06 2.80
N ILE A 713 33.74 -4.83 1.57
CA ILE A 713 34.05 -5.65 0.41
C ILE A 713 34.86 -4.81 -0.57
N THR A 714 35.99 -5.34 -1.01
CA THR A 714 36.89 -4.68 -1.96
C THR A 714 37.40 -5.67 -3.01
N GLY A 715 37.63 -5.19 -4.23
CA GLY A 715 38.22 -5.95 -5.32
C GLY A 715 38.87 -5.02 -6.33
N GLU A 716 39.69 -5.55 -7.24
CA GLU A 716 40.45 -4.73 -8.21
C GLU A 716 39.52 -3.94 -9.15
N GLU A 717 38.51 -4.62 -9.70
CA GLU A 717 37.49 -4.03 -10.58
C GLU A 717 36.13 -3.88 -9.88
N THR A 718 36.07 -4.07 -8.56
CA THR A 718 34.83 -3.99 -7.77
C THR A 718 34.87 -2.73 -6.90
N PRO A 719 33.90 -1.81 -7.01
CA PRO A 719 33.85 -0.64 -6.13
C PRO A 719 33.73 -1.08 -4.67
N ALA A 720 34.38 -0.37 -3.75
CA ALA A 720 34.30 -0.69 -2.33
C ALA A 720 32.89 -0.42 -1.78
N TRP A 721 32.35 -1.33 -0.99
CA TRP A 721 31.04 -1.16 -0.35
C TRP A 721 30.92 -1.94 0.96
N GLY A 722 29.95 -1.55 1.79
CA GLY A 722 29.75 -2.14 3.10
C GLY A 722 28.78 -3.32 3.11
N ALA A 723 29.21 -4.46 3.65
CA ALA A 723 28.35 -5.61 3.88
C ALA A 723 27.38 -5.32 5.02
N ILE A 724 26.09 -5.56 4.80
CA ILE A 724 25.00 -5.30 5.76
C ILE A 724 23.94 -6.39 5.64
N GLY A 725 23.08 -6.57 6.64
CA GLY A 725 21.98 -7.53 6.58
C GLY A 725 22.42 -8.95 6.90
N ALA A 726 23.31 -9.47 6.08
CA ALA A 726 23.98 -10.74 6.29
C ALA A 726 25.38 -10.75 5.68
N ARG A 727 26.28 -11.50 6.31
CA ARG A 727 27.61 -11.86 5.80
C ARG A 727 27.69 -13.38 5.72
N VAL A 728 28.13 -13.91 4.58
CA VAL A 728 28.20 -15.35 4.36
C VAL A 728 29.64 -15.77 4.15
N ALA A 729 30.10 -16.72 4.96
CA ALA A 729 31.39 -17.35 4.75
C ALA A 729 31.27 -18.36 3.61
N VAL A 730 31.95 -18.10 2.51
CA VAL A 730 31.93 -18.91 1.29
C VAL A 730 33.33 -19.46 1.02
N THR A 731 33.40 -20.75 0.68
CA THR A 731 34.62 -21.35 0.14
C THR A 731 34.49 -21.52 -1.37
N PRO A 732 35.34 -20.89 -2.19
CA PRO A 732 35.34 -21.09 -3.63
C PRO A 732 35.61 -22.56 -3.98
N ALA A 733 34.84 -23.11 -4.91
CA ALA A 733 34.94 -24.48 -5.40
C ALA A 733 34.78 -24.48 -6.92
N GLY A 734 35.82 -24.02 -7.63
CA GLY A 734 35.84 -23.89 -9.09
C GLY A 734 35.49 -22.50 -9.61
N GLY A 735 34.90 -21.64 -8.78
CA GLY A 735 34.72 -20.22 -9.08
C GLY A 735 35.96 -19.38 -8.76
N SER A 736 36.10 -18.25 -9.44
CA SER A 736 37.15 -17.25 -9.26
C SER A 736 36.69 -16.17 -8.27
N VAL A 737 37.52 -15.87 -7.27
CA VAL A 737 37.26 -14.77 -6.32
C VAL A 737 37.58 -13.43 -6.99
N VAL A 738 36.61 -12.53 -7.07
CA VAL A 738 36.77 -11.20 -7.69
C VAL A 738 36.79 -10.06 -6.66
N ALA A 739 36.28 -10.31 -5.46
CA ALA A 739 36.33 -9.39 -4.33
C ALA A 739 36.38 -10.16 -3.01
N THR A 740 36.99 -9.55 -1.99
CA THR A 740 37.19 -10.14 -0.66
C THR A 740 36.63 -9.25 0.44
N PHE A 741 36.35 -9.88 1.58
CA PHE A 741 36.15 -9.20 2.86
C PHE A 741 37.49 -8.70 3.44
N ASN A 742 37.45 -7.90 4.51
CA ASN A 742 38.67 -7.39 5.16
C ASN A 742 39.59 -8.49 5.71
N ASP A 743 39.04 -9.65 6.07
CA ASP A 743 39.79 -10.82 6.54
C ASP A 743 40.39 -11.66 5.40
N GLY A 744 40.24 -11.23 4.14
CA GLY A 744 40.71 -11.92 2.94
C GLY A 744 39.81 -13.06 2.47
N SER A 745 38.71 -13.37 3.17
CA SER A 745 37.75 -14.38 2.71
C SER A 745 36.96 -13.91 1.49
N ALA A 746 36.49 -14.85 0.67
CA ALA A 746 35.80 -14.54 -0.58
C ALA A 746 34.46 -13.85 -0.33
N ALA A 747 34.27 -12.68 -0.96
CA ALA A 747 33.03 -11.91 -0.88
C ALA A 747 32.23 -11.96 -2.18
N ILE A 748 32.90 -11.99 -3.34
CA ILE A 748 32.26 -12.19 -4.64
C ILE A 748 33.00 -13.29 -5.39
N VAL A 749 32.24 -14.26 -5.91
CA VAL A 749 32.75 -15.40 -6.68
C VAL A 749 32.06 -15.44 -8.03
N ASP A 750 32.84 -15.48 -9.11
CA ASP A 750 32.35 -15.66 -10.47
C ASP A 750 32.67 -17.07 -10.96
N ASN A 751 31.72 -17.70 -11.65
CA ASN A 751 31.90 -19.02 -12.23
C ASN A 751 31.38 -19.08 -13.67
N THR A 752 32.16 -19.69 -14.56
CA THR A 752 31.67 -20.08 -15.89
C THR A 752 31.16 -21.52 -15.79
N PHE A 753 29.86 -21.70 -15.96
CA PHE A 753 29.21 -23.00 -15.81
C PHE A 753 28.77 -23.53 -17.16
N VAL A 754 29.69 -24.23 -17.83
CA VAL A 754 29.51 -24.79 -19.17
C VAL A 754 29.24 -23.68 -20.19
N LYS A 755 27.99 -23.45 -20.64
CA LYS A 755 27.64 -22.38 -21.59
C LYS A 755 27.20 -21.09 -20.90
N GLY A 756 26.77 -21.18 -19.65
CA GLY A 756 26.32 -20.03 -18.87
C GLY A 756 27.37 -19.58 -17.87
N SER A 757 26.92 -18.71 -16.97
CA SER A 757 27.75 -18.16 -15.90
C SER A 757 26.92 -17.89 -14.67
N ALA A 758 27.58 -17.84 -13.52
CA ALA A 758 26.96 -17.40 -12.29
C ALA A 758 27.89 -16.47 -11.52
N ARG A 759 27.30 -15.53 -10.78
CA ARG A 759 27.98 -14.66 -9.84
C ARG A 759 27.32 -14.80 -8.48
N TYR A 760 28.13 -14.98 -7.44
CA TYR A 760 27.67 -15.11 -6.07
C TYR A 760 28.23 -13.96 -5.22
N LEU A 761 27.37 -13.17 -4.60
CA LEU A 761 27.74 -12.11 -3.66
C LEU A 761 27.40 -12.57 -2.25
N ALA A 762 28.41 -12.75 -1.40
CA ALA A 762 28.29 -13.30 -0.06
C ALA A 762 27.78 -12.29 1.00
N ALA A 763 26.95 -11.34 0.57
CA ALA A 763 26.37 -10.26 1.37
C ALA A 763 25.04 -9.76 0.72
N CYS A 764 24.45 -8.69 1.27
CA CYS A 764 23.19 -8.09 0.80
C CYS A 764 23.43 -6.75 0.05
N PRO A 765 23.86 -6.76 -1.23
CA PRO A 765 24.10 -5.53 -2.00
C PRO A 765 22.83 -4.69 -2.21
N GLY A 766 21.65 -5.31 -2.31
CA GLY A 766 20.37 -4.59 -2.40
C GLY A 766 20.05 -3.80 -1.14
N ILE A 767 20.31 -4.35 0.05
CA ILE A 767 20.17 -3.61 1.32
C ILE A 767 21.22 -2.50 1.42
N ALA A 768 22.47 -2.76 1.02
CA ALA A 768 23.50 -1.73 0.98
C ALA A 768 23.10 -0.58 0.04
N TYR A 769 22.49 -0.89 -1.11
CA TYR A 769 21.95 0.10 -2.05
C TYR A 769 20.89 0.99 -1.41
N LEU A 770 19.95 0.40 -0.67
CA LEU A 770 18.92 1.14 0.07
C LEU A 770 19.49 1.98 1.21
N LYS A 771 20.49 1.47 1.93
CA LYS A 771 21.16 2.20 3.01
C LYS A 771 21.94 3.40 2.48
N GLU A 772 22.70 3.21 1.40
CA GLU A 772 23.50 4.27 0.80
C GLU A 772 22.66 5.32 0.09
N ALA A 773 21.37 5.05 -0.16
CA ALA A 773 20.43 6.08 -0.56
C ALA A 773 20.20 7.15 0.53
N LYS A 774 20.50 6.86 1.80
CA LYS A 774 20.39 7.78 2.96
C LYS A 774 19.00 8.42 3.12
N PHE A 775 17.95 7.61 3.11
CA PHE A 775 16.59 8.08 3.35
C PHE A 775 16.47 8.91 4.62
N VAL A 776 15.76 10.04 4.52
CA VAL A 776 15.39 10.85 5.67
C VAL A 776 13.91 10.60 5.98
N PRO A 777 13.52 10.28 7.24
CA PRO A 777 12.18 9.81 7.56
C PRO A 777 11.04 10.66 6.97
N ASP A 778 11.13 11.98 7.12
CA ASP A 778 10.11 12.97 6.78
C ASP A 778 10.45 13.82 5.55
N MET A 779 11.44 13.43 4.74
CA MET A 779 11.84 14.16 3.53
C MET A 779 12.15 13.23 2.35
N LEU A 780 12.06 13.79 1.14
CA LEU A 780 12.46 13.14 -0.11
C LEU A 780 13.88 13.57 -0.48
N ALA A 781 14.82 13.12 0.34
CA ALA A 781 16.22 13.54 0.27
C ALA A 781 17.17 12.40 -0.11
N GLU A 782 16.64 11.19 -0.30
CA GLU A 782 17.44 10.04 -0.69
C GLU A 782 18.10 10.24 -2.06
N LYS A 783 19.38 9.84 -2.17
CA LYS A 783 20.17 9.93 -3.41
C LYS A 783 20.85 8.59 -3.66
N TRP A 784 20.45 7.96 -4.76
CA TRP A 784 20.80 6.58 -5.04
C TRP A 784 22.22 6.42 -5.61
N PRO A 785 23.05 5.51 -5.06
CA PRO A 785 24.45 5.40 -5.47
C PRO A 785 24.62 4.73 -6.84
N ASN A 786 25.45 5.31 -7.71
CA ASN A 786 25.69 4.79 -9.06
C ASN A 786 26.54 3.51 -9.06
N ASP A 787 27.67 3.50 -8.33
CA ASP A 787 28.63 2.40 -8.37
C ASP A 787 28.02 1.07 -7.92
N LEU A 788 27.26 1.10 -6.82
CA LEU A 788 26.60 -0.09 -6.29
C LEU A 788 25.44 -0.55 -7.20
N ARG A 789 24.74 0.37 -7.87
CA ARG A 789 23.74 0.02 -8.88
C ARG A 789 24.40 -0.68 -10.08
N GLY A 790 25.51 -0.14 -10.59
CA GLY A 790 26.29 -0.77 -11.66
C GLY A 790 26.80 -2.16 -11.27
N LEU A 791 27.29 -2.35 -10.03
CA LEU A 791 27.70 -3.67 -9.53
C LEU A 791 26.55 -4.69 -9.57
N ILE A 792 25.36 -4.30 -9.10
CA ILE A 792 24.20 -5.19 -9.08
C ILE A 792 23.72 -5.50 -10.50
N ASN A 793 23.68 -4.48 -11.37
CA ASN A 793 23.07 -4.57 -12.69
C ASN A 793 24.03 -5.11 -13.78
N ALA A 794 25.32 -5.26 -13.47
CA ALA A 794 26.34 -5.78 -14.39
C ALA A 794 25.98 -7.12 -15.06
N ALA A 795 25.22 -7.99 -14.37
CA ALA A 795 24.74 -9.25 -14.93
C ALA A 795 23.77 -9.05 -16.10
N ALA A 796 22.82 -8.11 -15.98
CA ALA A 796 21.88 -7.75 -17.04
C ALA A 796 22.63 -7.14 -18.25
N GLU A 797 23.56 -6.22 -17.99
CA GLU A 797 24.38 -5.56 -19.01
C GLU A 797 25.24 -6.57 -19.79
N LYS A 798 25.96 -7.46 -19.08
CA LYS A 798 26.83 -8.48 -19.68
C LYS A 798 26.07 -9.45 -20.59
N LYS A 799 24.79 -9.69 -20.31
CA LYS A 799 23.93 -10.53 -21.13
C LYS A 799 23.17 -9.77 -22.21
N HIS A 800 23.40 -8.47 -22.35
CA HIS A 800 22.68 -7.61 -23.27
C HIS A 800 21.17 -7.72 -23.10
N ALA A 801 20.71 -7.95 -21.87
CA ALA A 801 19.29 -7.82 -21.57
C ALA A 801 18.90 -6.37 -21.88
N ALA A 802 17.92 -6.16 -22.74
CA ALA A 802 17.56 -4.81 -23.16
C ALA A 802 16.69 -4.13 -22.08
N PRO A 803 17.00 -2.91 -21.62
CA PRO A 803 16.05 -2.10 -20.86
C PRO A 803 14.83 -1.79 -21.75
N VAL A 804 13.68 -1.49 -21.13
CA VAL A 804 12.45 -1.20 -21.91
C VAL A 804 12.51 0.15 -22.64
N VAL A 805 13.37 1.04 -22.16
CA VAL A 805 13.70 2.36 -22.70
C VAL A 805 15.08 2.76 -22.20
N GLU A 806 15.84 3.52 -22.99
CA GLU A 806 17.08 4.14 -22.55
C GLU A 806 16.82 5.60 -22.14
N LEU A 807 17.24 5.97 -20.93
CA LEU A 807 17.08 7.32 -20.39
C LEU A 807 18.44 7.90 -20.00
N SER A 808 18.66 9.20 -20.21
CA SER A 808 19.91 9.85 -19.75
C SER A 808 20.03 9.99 -18.23
N HIS A 809 18.92 9.80 -17.51
CA HIS A 809 18.87 9.94 -16.06
C HIS A 809 18.38 8.62 -15.43
N PRO A 810 19.23 7.89 -14.69
CA PRO A 810 18.78 6.74 -13.93
C PRO A 810 17.82 7.19 -12.82
N VAL A 811 17.14 6.25 -12.16
CA VAL A 811 16.15 6.51 -11.09
C VAL A 811 14.85 7.18 -11.61
N VAL A 812 14.79 7.59 -12.89
CA VAL A 812 13.51 7.80 -13.55
C VAL A 812 12.93 6.42 -13.86
N GLU A 813 11.94 6.01 -13.08
CA GLU A 813 11.22 4.75 -13.32
C GLU A 813 10.36 4.89 -14.58
N ALA A 814 10.38 3.86 -15.43
CA ALA A 814 9.67 3.88 -16.70
C ALA A 814 8.82 2.63 -16.91
N GLY A 815 7.63 2.82 -17.48
CA GLY A 815 6.79 1.75 -18.00
C GLY A 815 6.43 2.00 -19.46
N VAL A 816 6.44 0.96 -20.28
CA VAL A 816 6.17 1.08 -21.71
C VAL A 816 5.02 0.17 -22.13
N TYR A 817 3.95 0.77 -22.63
CA TYR A 817 2.77 0.09 -23.14
C TYR A 817 2.74 0.18 -24.66
N ASP A 818 2.61 -0.96 -25.34
CA ASP A 818 2.33 -0.99 -26.77
C ASP A 818 0.87 -1.39 -27.02
N SER A 819 0.22 -0.73 -27.97
CA SER A 819 -1.11 -1.05 -28.49
C SER A 819 -1.19 -0.71 -29.98
N ASP A 820 -2.28 -1.10 -30.65
CA ASP A 820 -2.55 -0.72 -32.04
C ASP A 820 -2.67 0.81 -32.24
N ALA A 821 -2.93 1.56 -31.17
CA ALA A 821 -3.10 3.02 -31.22
C ALA A 821 -1.78 3.79 -31.03
N GLY A 822 -0.68 3.13 -30.69
CA GLY A 822 0.58 3.79 -30.36
C GLY A 822 1.35 3.13 -29.22
N THR A 823 2.44 3.77 -28.82
CA THR A 823 3.22 3.44 -27.61
C THR A 823 3.01 4.52 -26.56
N ALA A 824 2.81 4.13 -25.30
CA ALA A 824 2.80 5.06 -24.17
C ALA A 824 3.99 4.77 -23.26
N LEU A 825 4.82 5.79 -23.06
CA LEU A 825 5.94 5.81 -22.12
C LEU A 825 5.49 6.57 -20.86
N VAL A 826 5.36 5.85 -19.76
CA VAL A 826 5.07 6.39 -18.43
C VAL A 826 6.39 6.66 -17.73
N LEU A 827 6.56 7.85 -17.16
CA LEU A 827 7.78 8.29 -16.48
C LEU A 827 7.46 8.75 -15.06
N ALA A 828 8.23 8.28 -14.08
CA ALA A 828 8.16 8.71 -12.68
C ALA A 828 9.56 9.10 -12.18
N ASN A 829 9.73 10.35 -11.77
CA ASN A 829 11.02 10.90 -11.36
C ASN A 829 11.26 10.72 -9.85
N PHE A 830 11.98 9.65 -9.49
CA PHE A 830 12.40 9.40 -8.10
C PHE A 830 13.72 10.09 -7.72
N GLN A 831 14.24 11.00 -8.56
CA GLN A 831 15.28 11.95 -8.13
C GLN A 831 14.69 13.14 -7.36
N TYR A 832 13.38 13.33 -7.46
CA TYR A 832 12.55 14.39 -6.85
C TYR A 832 12.79 15.81 -7.37
N ASP A 833 14.00 16.10 -7.81
CA ASP A 833 14.35 17.37 -8.45
C ASP A 833 13.92 17.38 -9.93
N PRO A 834 13.38 18.50 -10.45
CA PRO A 834 13.04 18.62 -11.86
C PRO A 834 14.25 18.42 -12.77
N ILE A 835 14.08 17.64 -13.83
CA ILE A 835 15.09 17.39 -14.86
C ILE A 835 14.80 18.33 -16.03
N ALA A 836 15.72 19.25 -16.31
CA ALA A 836 15.54 20.24 -17.39
C ALA A 836 15.56 19.61 -18.80
N ARG A 837 16.33 18.52 -18.97
CA ARG A 837 16.48 17.81 -20.25
C ARG A 837 16.72 16.32 -20.00
N LEU A 838 15.63 15.56 -20.00
CA LEU A 838 15.66 14.10 -20.05
C LEU A 838 15.75 13.68 -21.52
N HIS A 839 16.84 13.00 -21.88
CA HIS A 839 17.00 12.38 -23.19
C HIS A 839 16.40 10.99 -23.15
N VAL A 840 15.55 10.68 -24.13
CA VAL A 840 14.83 9.42 -24.25
C VAL A 840 15.17 8.77 -25.57
N ARG A 841 15.54 7.50 -25.52
CA ARG A 841 15.74 6.65 -26.70
C ARG A 841 14.89 5.39 -26.55
N LEU A 842 13.91 5.24 -27.44
CA LEU A 842 12.89 4.20 -27.36
C LEU A 842 12.74 3.48 -28.70
N THR A 843 12.91 2.17 -28.71
CA THR A 843 12.59 1.35 -29.89
C THR A 843 11.10 1.44 -30.20
N ALA A 844 10.74 1.77 -31.44
CA ALA A 844 9.36 1.82 -31.90
C ALA A 844 8.94 0.47 -32.47
N ARG A 845 7.75 0.00 -32.08
CA ARG A 845 7.14 -1.23 -32.63
C ARG A 845 6.23 -1.00 -33.83
N GLN A 846 5.95 0.27 -34.13
CA GLN A 846 5.12 0.70 -35.24
C GLN A 846 5.61 2.07 -35.74
N PRO A 847 5.23 2.49 -36.97
CA PRO A 847 5.59 3.81 -37.47
C PRO A 847 5.10 4.92 -36.53
N VAL A 848 6.01 5.84 -36.18
CA VAL A 848 5.71 6.99 -35.30
C VAL A 848 5.64 8.26 -36.16
N LYS A 849 4.50 8.95 -36.08
CA LYS A 849 4.22 10.20 -36.78
C LYS A 849 4.27 11.40 -35.85
N SER A 850 3.97 11.20 -34.56
CA SER A 850 4.10 12.24 -33.55
C SER A 850 4.59 11.68 -32.22
N VAL A 851 5.27 12.55 -31.47
CA VAL A 851 5.61 12.33 -30.07
C VAL A 851 4.99 13.47 -29.27
N ARG A 852 4.25 13.14 -28.22
CA ARG A 852 3.52 14.12 -27.41
C ARG A 852 3.63 13.80 -25.93
N SER A 853 4.18 14.71 -25.16
CA SER A 853 4.06 14.75 -23.71
C SER A 853 2.66 15.19 -23.33
N VAL A 854 2.05 14.54 -22.33
CA VAL A 854 0.75 14.96 -21.82
C VAL A 854 0.85 16.28 -21.04
N GLU A 855 1.98 16.55 -20.41
CA GLU A 855 2.23 17.80 -19.68
C GLU A 855 2.66 18.97 -20.58
N GLN A 856 3.45 18.71 -21.62
CA GLN A 856 4.11 19.75 -22.44
C GLN A 856 3.62 19.85 -23.88
N GLY A 857 2.80 18.90 -24.35
CA GLY A 857 2.30 18.89 -25.72
C GLY A 857 3.30 18.26 -26.70
N ALA A 858 3.36 18.77 -27.93
CA ALA A 858 4.16 18.18 -29.00
C ALA A 858 5.67 18.24 -28.68
N VAL A 859 6.37 17.13 -28.86
CA VAL A 859 7.80 16.99 -28.60
C VAL A 859 8.52 16.72 -29.92
N PRO A 860 9.53 17.54 -30.30
CA PRO A 860 10.38 17.23 -31.44
C PRO A 860 11.13 15.91 -31.24
N PHE A 861 11.19 15.09 -32.28
CA PHE A 861 11.83 13.77 -32.22
C PHE A 861 12.57 13.46 -33.51
N ALA A 862 13.57 12.60 -33.39
CA ALA A 862 14.27 11.99 -34.51
C ALA A 862 13.94 10.49 -34.57
N ILE A 863 13.98 9.92 -35.78
CA ILE A 863 13.91 8.47 -35.98
C ILE A 863 15.21 8.02 -36.62
N SER A 864 15.94 7.14 -35.94
CA SER A 864 17.04 6.37 -36.51
C SER A 864 16.57 4.95 -36.82
N ARG A 865 17.24 4.26 -37.74
CA ARG A 865 16.98 2.84 -38.03
C ARG A 865 18.29 2.07 -37.98
N ASP A 866 18.28 0.91 -37.33
CA ASP A 866 19.42 0.01 -37.38
C ASP A 866 19.50 -0.75 -38.71
N ALA A 867 20.53 -1.58 -38.87
CA ALA A 867 20.74 -2.39 -40.07
C ALA A 867 19.61 -3.40 -40.33
N ALA A 868 18.84 -3.78 -39.29
CA ALA A 868 17.67 -4.64 -39.38
C ALA A 868 16.38 -3.84 -39.69
N GLY A 869 16.47 -2.51 -39.82
CA GLY A 869 15.35 -1.62 -40.12
C GLY A 869 14.50 -1.26 -38.89
N VAL A 870 14.91 -1.68 -37.69
CA VAL A 870 14.21 -1.38 -36.44
C VAL A 870 14.34 0.10 -36.14
N ALA A 871 13.20 0.77 -36.00
CA ALA A 871 13.15 2.21 -35.75
C ALA A 871 13.40 2.50 -34.26
N THR A 872 14.26 3.46 -33.98
CA THR A 872 14.47 4.03 -32.65
C THR A 872 14.07 5.50 -32.68
N VAL A 873 13.21 5.89 -31.74
CA VAL A 873 12.72 7.25 -31.58
C VAL A 873 13.54 7.91 -30.47
N GLU A 874 14.08 9.08 -30.78
CA GLU A 874 14.93 9.86 -29.88
C GLU A 874 14.33 11.24 -29.69
N PHE A 875 14.21 11.70 -28.45
CA PHE A 875 13.68 13.02 -28.12
C PHE A 875 14.18 13.49 -26.76
N ASP A 876 14.02 14.79 -26.52
CA ASP A 876 14.30 15.42 -25.24
C ASP A 876 13.02 16.05 -24.67
N LEU A 877 12.83 15.97 -23.36
CA LEU A 877 11.78 16.70 -22.65
C LEU A 877 12.24 17.16 -21.27
N ALA A 878 11.63 18.21 -20.73
CA ALA A 878 11.74 18.48 -19.30
C ALA A 878 10.89 17.46 -18.53
N LEU A 879 11.27 17.07 -17.32
CA LEU A 879 10.48 16.18 -16.47
C LEU A 879 10.38 16.74 -15.05
N GLY A 880 9.15 16.96 -14.59
CA GLY A 880 8.86 17.26 -13.19
C GLY A 880 8.82 15.99 -12.35
N LEU A 881 7.69 15.75 -11.66
CA LEU A 881 7.48 14.52 -10.88
C LEU A 881 7.16 13.29 -11.75
N ASN A 882 6.33 13.47 -12.78
CA ASN A 882 5.89 12.40 -13.66
C ASN A 882 5.30 12.96 -14.96
N ASP A 883 5.27 12.14 -16.01
CA ASP A 883 4.63 12.45 -17.30
C ASP A 883 4.25 11.14 -18.01
N ILE A 884 3.36 11.24 -19.01
CA ILE A 884 3.09 10.18 -19.98
C ILE A 884 3.38 10.74 -21.36
N VAL A 885 4.29 10.10 -22.09
CA VAL A 885 4.63 10.45 -23.47
C VAL A 885 3.99 9.45 -24.42
N LEU A 886 3.28 9.94 -25.42
CA LEU A 886 2.55 9.16 -26.41
C LEU A 886 3.29 9.25 -27.75
N LEU A 887 3.61 8.09 -28.32
CA LEU A 887 4.20 7.93 -29.64
C LEU A 887 3.13 7.32 -30.56
N GLU A 888 2.62 8.11 -31.49
CA GLU A 888 1.40 7.81 -32.28
C GLU A 888 1.66 7.79 -33.79
#